data_AF-A0A7Y7NGT6-F1
#
_entry.id   AF-A0A7Y7NGT6-F1
#
_cell.length_a   1.000
_cell.length_b   1.000
_cell.length_c   1.000
_cell.angle_alpha   90.00
_cell.angle_beta   90.00
_cell.angle_gamma   90.00
#
_symmetry.space_group_name_H-M   'P 1'
#
loop_
_entity.id
_entity.type
_entity.pdbx_description
1 polymer ?
#
loop_
_entity_poly.entity_id
_entity_poly.type
_entity_poly.pdbx_seq_one_letter_code
_entity_poly.pdbx_strand_id
1 'polypeptide(L)'
;MLKKITLMALIVLFYFQSNAQKLRSFKLPETGQNTSYTSTHGEDADFLFNPISLTNNGDGTVTDNNTGLMWQKVDGGEMTFENAVTYCNNLVLGAYSDWRLPTAIELFSINNHGKINPAIDTTFFTKTLAEYWWTSQKRADDTTKIWAVNSGGGIGAHPKSETMSAGGTKKFHVRAVRDAISTTFNVSHFIDNGNGTITDNSTGLVWQKSKASNTMTWEQALSYADTFSLAGKSDWRLPNIKELQSLNNVNKHHPSFDVAYFTNVVSGNFWSSTTMYNTATKAWDINVDYGIVSYNDKTLSENVLLVRGGMDLTDLNFTEAIIPADSFSMGDHFGFVDPGHPSDETPIHSVKVDSFLIAKTETTNQQFLDFLNSSLLNGLITVQNNIVYRVGDTNILCYTNQYASYYSISYSGGVFSMADFRANHPVVGVMWFGDIAFCNWLSVQNGLQECYNLQTGDCDFNKNGYRLPTEAEWEWAGRGGNTNPYLNYATSNTIDITKANLPNSGDPYEVTDYPNTTPVGFYNGSLKQKTDYNWPGSASSYQTSNGANAYGLYDMQGNVWELINDWYGQNYYSLSPYDNPKGPTSGFIMPDGKPYRGMRGGNWYNGLVTNGVNDGHSRISNRNPSYYRGPQDPNHPWYHIGFRVARKYDGSTTGINDIHGNTSSEIQDFLIYPNPVNSCASIQFKLLNSKNISLNIYNSYGQLITNLADVKLESGLYKYQWNAGIYPNGIYFIKLSANNMEFIKKIVLIK
;
A
#
# COMPACT_ATOMS: atom_id res chain seq x y z
N MET A 1 -12.77 51.13 -26.65
CA MET A 1 -13.17 49.75 -27.03
C MET A 1 -12.09 48.71 -26.70
N LEU A 2 -10.80 49.04 -26.72
CA LEU A 2 -9.70 48.10 -26.41
C LEU A 2 -9.58 47.67 -24.93
N LYS A 3 -10.06 48.45 -23.95
CA LYS A 3 -9.98 48.10 -22.51
C LYS A 3 -11.07 47.13 -22.01
N LYS A 4 -12.12 46.88 -22.78
CA LYS A 4 -13.18 45.90 -22.42
C LYS A 4 -12.89 44.48 -22.94
N ILE A 5 -12.01 44.35 -23.94
CA ILE A 5 -11.64 43.05 -24.52
C ILE A 5 -10.58 42.34 -23.66
N THR A 6 -9.71 43.09 -22.97
CA THR A 6 -8.68 42.52 -22.08
C THR A 6 -9.25 41.97 -20.77
N LEU A 7 -10.32 42.58 -20.23
CA LEU A 7 -10.97 42.10 -19.01
C LEU A 7 -11.83 40.85 -19.25
N MET A 8 -12.44 40.73 -20.44
CA MET A 8 -13.23 39.56 -20.82
C MET A 8 -12.33 38.36 -21.17
N ALA A 9 -11.13 38.61 -21.75
CA ALA A 9 -10.11 37.58 -21.95
C ALA A 9 -9.47 37.09 -20.63
N LEU A 10 -9.29 37.97 -19.65
CA LEU A 10 -8.83 37.57 -18.30
C LEU A 10 -9.88 36.76 -17.52
N ILE A 11 -11.17 37.08 -17.66
CA ILE A 11 -12.26 36.32 -17.00
C ILE A 11 -12.46 34.94 -17.65
N VAL A 12 -12.18 34.80 -18.96
CA VAL A 12 -12.21 33.48 -19.64
C VAL A 12 -10.96 32.65 -19.35
N LEU A 13 -9.78 33.26 -19.12
CA LEU A 13 -8.59 32.52 -18.66
C LEU A 13 -8.68 32.08 -17.19
N PHE A 14 -9.41 32.81 -16.33
CA PHE A 14 -9.63 32.41 -14.93
C PHE A 14 -10.70 31.33 -14.74
N TYR A 15 -11.45 30.95 -15.78
CA TYR A 15 -12.39 29.83 -15.74
C TYR A 15 -11.82 28.50 -16.27
N PHE A 16 -10.59 28.48 -16.80
CA PHE A 16 -9.94 27.26 -17.31
C PHE A 16 -8.78 26.75 -16.45
N GLN A 17 -8.56 27.31 -15.26
CA GLN A 17 -7.67 26.71 -14.24
C GLN A 17 -8.43 26.45 -12.95
N SER A 18 -9.01 25.25 -12.85
CA SER A 18 -9.09 24.42 -11.64
C SER A 18 -10.17 23.36 -11.81
N ASN A 19 -9.89 22.42 -12.69
CA ASN A 19 -10.23 21.02 -12.49
C ASN A 19 -9.30 20.25 -13.41
N ALA A 20 -8.03 20.16 -13.01
CA ALA A 20 -7.29 18.94 -13.33
C ALA A 20 -8.08 17.83 -12.63
N GLN A 21 -9.08 17.26 -13.32
CA GLN A 21 -9.85 16.14 -12.82
C GLN A 21 -8.80 15.06 -12.52
N LYS A 22 -8.63 14.79 -11.23
CA LYS A 22 -7.70 13.80 -10.67
C LYS A 22 -8.00 12.45 -11.32
N LEU A 23 -7.40 12.09 -12.46
CA LEU A 23 -7.55 10.75 -13.04
C LEU A 23 -7.23 9.73 -11.94
N ARG A 24 -8.26 8.98 -11.49
CA ARG A 24 -8.08 7.81 -10.63
C ARG A 24 -7.79 6.62 -11.54
N SER A 25 -6.90 5.73 -11.13
CA SER A 25 -6.77 4.44 -11.79
C SER A 25 -8.07 3.66 -11.58
N PHE A 26 -8.51 2.93 -12.59
CA PHE A 26 -9.64 2.02 -12.47
C PHE A 26 -9.23 0.83 -11.57
N LYS A 27 -9.29 1.02 -10.25
CA LYS A 27 -8.94 -0.04 -9.29
C LYS A 27 -10.11 -1.00 -9.25
N LEU A 28 -9.92 -2.22 -9.78
CA LEU A 28 -10.95 -3.24 -9.76
C LEU A 28 -11.33 -3.55 -8.30
N PRO A 29 -12.61 -3.40 -7.91
CA PRO A 29 -13.07 -3.84 -6.60
C PRO A 29 -13.01 -5.37 -6.53
N GLU A 30 -12.73 -5.91 -5.35
CA GLU A 30 -12.85 -7.33 -5.04
C GLU A 30 -14.28 -7.83 -5.28
N THR A 31 -14.44 -9.15 -5.35
CA THR A 31 -15.74 -9.75 -5.62
C THR A 31 -16.72 -9.62 -4.45
N GLY A 32 -16.23 -9.33 -3.25
CA GLY A 32 -17.04 -9.29 -2.02
C GLY A 32 -17.31 -10.67 -1.41
N GLN A 33 -16.63 -11.71 -1.89
CA GLN A 33 -16.65 -13.04 -1.32
C GLN A 33 -15.68 -13.14 -0.13
N ASN A 34 -16.21 -13.26 1.08
CA ASN A 34 -15.42 -13.32 2.31
C ASN A 34 -15.59 -14.66 3.07
N THR A 35 -16.24 -15.64 2.44
CA THR A 35 -16.47 -16.97 3.00
C THR A 35 -15.50 -17.94 2.36
N SER A 36 -14.81 -18.75 3.16
CA SER A 36 -14.01 -19.87 2.65
C SER A 36 -14.91 -21.06 2.28
N TYR A 37 -14.67 -21.63 1.09
CA TYR A 37 -15.41 -22.77 0.53
C TYR A 37 -14.54 -24.01 0.36
N THR A 38 -13.25 -23.93 0.66
CA THR A 38 -12.31 -25.06 0.63
C THR A 38 -11.27 -24.93 1.76
N SER A 39 -10.60 -26.04 2.10
CA SER A 39 -9.44 -26.00 2.98
C SER A 39 -8.13 -25.64 2.25
N THR A 40 -8.16 -25.57 0.92
CA THR A 40 -6.99 -25.23 0.09
C THR A 40 -6.84 -23.71 0.00
N HIS A 41 -5.71 -23.19 0.46
CA HIS A 41 -5.40 -21.76 0.34
C HIS A 41 -5.30 -21.32 -1.13
N GLY A 42 -5.74 -20.08 -1.39
CA GLY A 42 -5.69 -19.42 -2.69
C GLY A 42 -7.07 -19.05 -3.26
N GLU A 43 -8.16 -19.30 -2.53
CA GLU A 43 -9.50 -18.90 -2.96
C GLU A 43 -9.74 -17.40 -2.74
N ASP A 44 -10.81 -16.85 -3.32
CA ASP A 44 -11.12 -15.41 -3.26
C ASP A 44 -11.13 -14.85 -1.83
N ALA A 45 -11.66 -15.61 -0.87
CA ALA A 45 -11.74 -15.20 0.53
C ALA A 45 -10.38 -15.13 1.26
N ASP A 46 -9.33 -15.74 0.70
CA ASP A 46 -7.96 -15.64 1.22
C ASP A 46 -7.30 -14.30 0.86
N PHE A 47 -7.89 -13.54 -0.05
CA PHE A 47 -7.29 -12.35 -0.67
C PHE A 47 -8.26 -11.15 -0.60
N LEU A 48 -8.06 -10.22 0.34
CA LEU A 48 -8.96 -9.07 0.55
C LEU A 48 -8.25 -7.74 0.32
N PHE A 49 -7.84 -7.46 -0.92
CA PHE A 49 -6.99 -6.30 -1.26
C PHE A 49 -7.77 -4.98 -1.45
N ASN A 50 -8.97 -5.06 -2.02
CA ASN A 50 -9.74 -3.87 -2.41
C ASN A 50 -11.26 -4.07 -2.25
N PRO A 51 -11.79 -4.11 -1.03
CA PRO A 51 -13.21 -4.35 -0.80
C PRO A 51 -14.08 -3.34 -1.56
N ILE A 52 -15.26 -3.80 -1.99
CA ILE A 52 -16.25 -2.96 -2.67
C ILE A 52 -16.57 -1.74 -1.79
N SER A 53 -16.34 -0.55 -2.32
CA SER A 53 -16.50 0.72 -1.61
C SER A 53 -17.43 1.65 -2.40
N LEU A 54 -18.63 1.87 -1.86
CA LEU A 54 -19.68 2.65 -2.49
C LEU A 54 -20.08 3.84 -1.60
N THR A 55 -20.39 4.97 -2.21
CA THR A 55 -20.90 6.18 -1.55
C THR A 55 -22.26 6.54 -2.14
N ASN A 56 -23.31 6.59 -1.31
CA ASN A 56 -24.59 7.14 -1.72
C ASN A 56 -24.54 8.68 -1.60
N ASN A 57 -24.67 9.38 -2.73
CA ASN A 57 -24.50 10.84 -2.77
C ASN A 57 -25.74 11.62 -2.31
N GLY A 58 -26.87 10.94 -2.07
CA GLY A 58 -28.10 11.58 -1.59
C GLY A 58 -28.91 12.33 -2.66
N ASP A 59 -28.47 12.28 -3.92
CA ASP A 59 -29.06 12.97 -5.07
C ASP A 59 -29.60 12.02 -6.15
N GLY A 60 -29.75 10.74 -5.80
CA GLY A 60 -30.12 9.68 -6.74
C GLY A 60 -28.95 8.99 -7.43
N THR A 61 -27.70 9.32 -7.07
CA THR A 61 -26.49 8.69 -7.59
C THR A 61 -25.70 7.93 -6.52
N VAL A 62 -24.87 6.98 -6.97
CA VAL A 62 -23.94 6.20 -6.15
C VAL A 62 -22.55 6.29 -6.77
N THR A 63 -21.55 6.72 -6.01
CA THR A 63 -20.15 6.71 -6.46
C THR A 63 -19.49 5.39 -6.06
N ASP A 64 -18.87 4.73 -7.02
CA ASP A 64 -17.92 3.65 -6.79
C ASP A 64 -16.55 4.26 -6.49
N ASN A 65 -16.10 4.12 -5.25
CA ASN A 65 -14.84 4.70 -4.79
C ASN A 65 -13.62 3.93 -5.32
N ASN A 66 -13.78 2.67 -5.72
CA ASN A 66 -12.69 1.87 -6.28
C ASN A 66 -12.40 2.29 -7.73
N THR A 67 -13.45 2.37 -8.56
CA THR A 67 -13.31 2.70 -9.98
C THR A 67 -13.35 4.20 -10.27
N GLY A 68 -13.93 5.01 -9.37
CA GLY A 68 -14.20 6.43 -9.60
C GLY A 68 -15.42 6.69 -10.48
N LEU A 69 -16.18 5.65 -10.86
CA LEU A 69 -17.39 5.80 -11.64
C LEU A 69 -18.56 6.23 -10.77
N MET A 70 -19.48 7.00 -11.34
CA MET A 70 -20.73 7.36 -10.70
C MET A 70 -21.90 6.73 -11.44
N TRP A 71 -22.79 6.12 -10.66
CA TRP A 71 -23.86 5.26 -11.13
C TRP A 71 -25.22 5.85 -10.78
N GLN A 72 -26.17 5.63 -11.68
CA GLN A 72 -27.58 5.85 -11.37
C GLN A 72 -28.04 4.83 -10.30
N LYS A 73 -28.66 5.32 -9.21
CA LYS A 73 -29.10 4.49 -8.07
C LYS A 73 -30.33 3.62 -8.38
N VAL A 74 -31.37 4.23 -8.93
CA VAL A 74 -32.60 3.54 -9.39
C VAL A 74 -32.45 3.32 -10.89
N ASP A 75 -32.44 2.06 -11.34
CA ASP A 75 -32.28 1.79 -12.77
C ASP A 75 -33.45 2.35 -13.61
N GLY A 76 -33.24 2.53 -14.91
CA GLY A 76 -34.21 3.12 -15.84
C GLY A 76 -35.35 2.19 -16.26
N GLY A 77 -35.43 0.98 -15.69
CA GLY A 77 -36.45 -0.01 -16.03
C GLY A 77 -36.14 -0.81 -17.29
N GLU A 78 -37.08 -1.70 -17.64
CA GLU A 78 -37.01 -2.59 -18.80
C GLU A 78 -37.22 -1.82 -20.11
N MET A 79 -36.36 -2.04 -21.10
CA MET A 79 -36.47 -1.41 -22.43
C MET A 79 -35.64 -2.11 -23.50
N THR A 80 -35.91 -1.76 -24.76
CA THR A 80 -35.04 -2.13 -25.90
C THR A 80 -33.66 -1.51 -25.76
N PHE A 81 -32.65 -2.12 -26.40
CA PHE A 81 -31.29 -1.58 -26.42
C PHE A 81 -31.23 -0.15 -26.99
N GLU A 82 -31.94 0.12 -28.09
CA GLU A 82 -31.99 1.45 -28.71
C GLU A 82 -32.60 2.51 -27.78
N ASN A 83 -33.63 2.13 -27.02
CA ASN A 83 -34.22 2.99 -26.00
C ASN A 83 -33.28 3.18 -24.81
N ALA A 84 -32.49 2.16 -24.43
CA ALA A 84 -31.50 2.26 -23.36
C ALA A 84 -30.38 3.26 -23.69
N VAL A 85 -29.88 3.24 -24.94
CA VAL A 85 -28.91 4.24 -25.43
C VAL A 85 -29.52 5.64 -25.35
N THR A 86 -30.74 5.79 -25.86
CA THR A 86 -31.45 7.08 -25.88
C THR A 86 -31.74 7.58 -24.46
N TYR A 87 -32.11 6.68 -23.54
CA TYR A 87 -32.37 6.99 -22.15
C TYR A 87 -31.12 7.54 -21.46
N CYS A 88 -29.98 6.85 -21.56
CA CYS A 88 -28.74 7.31 -20.93
C CYS A 88 -28.30 8.67 -21.48
N ASN A 89 -28.29 8.86 -22.81
CA ASN A 89 -27.83 10.10 -23.44
C ASN A 89 -28.69 11.33 -23.10
N ASN A 90 -29.94 11.12 -22.69
CA ASN A 90 -30.87 12.20 -22.32
C ASN A 90 -31.08 12.31 -20.80
N LEU A 91 -30.46 11.43 -20.00
CA LEU A 91 -30.63 11.43 -18.56
C LEU A 91 -29.98 12.68 -17.95
N VAL A 92 -30.76 13.41 -17.14
CA VAL A 92 -30.23 14.44 -16.24
C VAL A 92 -30.49 14.00 -14.80
N LEU A 93 -29.43 13.72 -14.06
CA LEU A 93 -29.47 13.15 -12.70
C LEU A 93 -28.27 13.65 -11.89
N GLY A 94 -28.47 14.00 -10.61
CA GLY A 94 -27.38 14.48 -9.74
C GLY A 94 -26.72 15.78 -10.23
N ALA A 95 -27.46 16.64 -10.95
CA ALA A 95 -26.93 17.82 -11.66
C ALA A 95 -25.99 17.53 -12.84
N TYR A 96 -26.00 16.30 -13.36
CA TYR A 96 -25.17 15.85 -14.48
C TYR A 96 -25.99 15.39 -15.69
N SER A 97 -25.44 15.55 -16.90
CA SER A 97 -26.11 15.28 -18.19
C SER A 97 -25.25 14.49 -19.20
N ASP A 98 -24.12 13.96 -18.78
CA ASP A 98 -23.11 13.21 -19.55
C ASP A 98 -23.18 11.71 -19.24
N TRP A 99 -24.39 11.21 -18.97
CA TRP A 99 -24.65 9.82 -18.66
C TRP A 99 -24.57 8.94 -19.91
N ARG A 100 -24.08 7.72 -19.75
CA ARG A 100 -23.93 6.73 -20.83
C ARG A 100 -24.27 5.32 -20.37
N LEU A 101 -24.43 4.42 -21.34
CA LEU A 101 -24.40 2.98 -21.06
C LEU A 101 -23.00 2.58 -20.57
N PRO A 102 -22.91 1.71 -19.55
CA PRO A 102 -21.64 1.16 -19.09
C PRO A 102 -21.10 0.15 -20.11
N THR A 103 -19.80 -0.03 -20.15
CA THR A 103 -19.17 -1.23 -20.72
C THR A 103 -19.46 -2.44 -19.84
N ALA A 104 -19.19 -3.65 -20.34
CA ALA A 104 -19.43 -4.87 -19.58
C ALA A 104 -18.60 -4.94 -18.30
N ILE A 105 -17.31 -4.55 -18.34
CA ILE A 105 -16.45 -4.57 -17.15
C ILE A 105 -16.84 -3.52 -16.11
N GLU A 106 -17.25 -2.32 -16.54
CA GLU A 106 -17.74 -1.29 -15.61
C GLU A 106 -18.99 -1.78 -14.88
N LEU A 107 -19.95 -2.36 -15.58
CA LEU A 107 -21.17 -2.84 -14.93
C LEU A 107 -20.92 -4.10 -14.09
N PHE A 108 -19.95 -4.92 -14.49
CA PHE A 108 -19.54 -6.10 -13.75
C PHE A 108 -18.77 -5.75 -12.47
N SER A 109 -18.03 -4.63 -12.44
CA SER A 109 -17.23 -4.22 -11.28
C SER A 109 -18.10 -3.96 -10.04
N ILE A 110 -19.34 -3.50 -10.22
CA ILE A 110 -20.27 -3.23 -9.11
C ILE A 110 -21.04 -4.47 -8.61
N ASN A 111 -20.88 -5.64 -9.25
CA ASN A 111 -21.43 -6.89 -8.71
C ASN A 111 -20.69 -7.31 -7.44
N ASN A 112 -21.42 -7.87 -6.49
CA ASN A 112 -20.90 -8.55 -5.31
C ASN A 112 -21.20 -10.05 -5.45
N HIS A 113 -20.18 -10.86 -5.76
CA HIS A 113 -20.29 -12.31 -5.92
C HIS A 113 -20.41 -13.06 -4.58
N GLY A 114 -20.41 -12.36 -3.44
CA GLY A 114 -20.95 -12.86 -2.17
C GLY A 114 -22.47 -12.73 -2.05
N LYS A 115 -23.17 -12.28 -3.10
CA LYS A 115 -24.62 -12.10 -3.19
C LYS A 115 -25.14 -12.63 -4.53
N ILE A 116 -26.43 -12.97 -4.60
CA ILE A 116 -27.11 -13.35 -5.85
C ILE A 116 -28.53 -12.78 -5.90
N ASN A 117 -29.02 -12.48 -7.10
CA ASN A 117 -30.41 -12.11 -7.39
C ASN A 117 -30.98 -10.91 -6.57
N PRO A 118 -30.38 -9.71 -6.67
CA PRO A 118 -29.27 -9.37 -7.53
C PRO A 118 -27.90 -9.48 -6.83
N ALA A 119 -26.86 -9.72 -7.61
CA ALA A 119 -25.47 -9.65 -7.15
C ALA A 119 -25.05 -8.21 -6.80
N ILE A 120 -25.75 -7.18 -7.30
CA ILE A 120 -25.52 -5.78 -6.93
C ILE A 120 -25.96 -5.51 -5.48
N ASP A 121 -25.21 -4.67 -4.75
CA ASP A 121 -25.53 -4.33 -3.36
C ASP A 121 -26.80 -3.47 -3.23
N THR A 122 -27.89 -4.11 -2.77
CA THR A 122 -29.20 -3.45 -2.59
C THR A 122 -29.27 -2.44 -1.43
N THR A 123 -28.21 -2.31 -0.63
CA THR A 123 -28.11 -1.21 0.36
C THR A 123 -27.81 0.13 -0.32
N PHE A 124 -27.11 0.10 -1.45
CA PHE A 124 -26.76 1.29 -2.23
C PHE A 124 -27.67 1.46 -3.45
N PHE A 125 -27.99 0.36 -4.14
CA PHE A 125 -28.80 0.38 -5.35
C PHE A 125 -30.23 -0.09 -5.09
N THR A 126 -31.20 0.49 -5.80
CA THR A 126 -32.60 0.05 -5.64
C THR A 126 -32.77 -1.33 -6.27
N LYS A 127 -33.34 -2.28 -5.51
CA LYS A 127 -33.67 -3.62 -6.01
C LYS A 127 -34.71 -3.52 -7.12
N THR A 128 -34.44 -4.14 -8.27
CA THR A 128 -35.33 -4.15 -9.43
C THR A 128 -35.66 -5.58 -9.86
N LEU A 129 -36.51 -5.71 -10.88
CA LEU A 129 -36.88 -7.00 -11.49
C LEU A 129 -35.99 -7.37 -12.69
N ALA A 130 -34.87 -6.66 -12.88
CA ALA A 130 -33.94 -6.92 -13.97
C ALA A 130 -33.40 -8.35 -13.88
N GLU A 131 -33.48 -9.08 -14.99
CA GLU A 131 -32.71 -10.32 -15.16
C GLU A 131 -31.32 -10.00 -15.72
N TYR A 132 -31.25 -8.96 -16.55
CA TYR A 132 -30.06 -8.49 -17.22
C TYR A 132 -30.04 -6.96 -17.26
N TRP A 133 -28.86 -6.38 -17.35
CA TRP A 133 -28.68 -4.97 -17.68
C TRP A 133 -27.88 -4.82 -18.97
N TRP A 134 -28.35 -3.96 -19.87
CA TRP A 134 -27.67 -3.64 -21.12
C TRP A 134 -26.33 -2.96 -20.88
N THR A 135 -25.33 -3.32 -21.69
CA THR A 135 -24.04 -2.62 -21.79
C THR A 135 -23.91 -1.95 -23.15
N SER A 136 -22.90 -1.12 -23.33
CA SER A 136 -22.63 -0.38 -24.58
C SER A 136 -22.00 -1.25 -25.68
N GLN A 137 -21.52 -2.45 -25.35
CA GLN A 137 -20.64 -3.24 -26.21
C GLN A 137 -21.42 -4.31 -27.01
N LYS A 138 -21.09 -4.42 -28.30
CA LYS A 138 -21.62 -5.44 -29.22
C LYS A 138 -20.69 -6.66 -29.22
N ARG A 139 -21.21 -7.83 -29.57
CA ARG A 139 -20.36 -9.01 -29.80
C ARG A 139 -19.54 -8.81 -31.08
N ALA A 140 -18.26 -9.18 -31.04
CA ALA A 140 -17.30 -8.91 -32.12
C ALA A 140 -17.72 -9.45 -33.50
N ASP A 141 -18.32 -10.63 -33.55
CA ASP A 141 -18.73 -11.34 -34.78
C ASP A 141 -20.21 -11.11 -35.16
N ASP A 142 -21.02 -10.55 -34.26
CA ASP A 142 -22.48 -10.43 -34.43
C ASP A 142 -23.02 -9.17 -33.76
N THR A 143 -23.20 -8.12 -34.57
CA THR A 143 -23.68 -6.82 -34.11
C THR A 143 -25.16 -6.81 -33.67
N THR A 144 -25.90 -7.89 -33.90
CA THR A 144 -27.27 -8.06 -33.41
C THR A 144 -27.31 -8.51 -31.95
N LYS A 145 -26.16 -8.96 -31.40
CA LYS A 145 -26.00 -9.35 -30.01
C LYS A 145 -25.25 -8.29 -29.21
N ILE A 146 -25.80 -7.96 -28.05
CA ILE A 146 -25.28 -6.96 -27.13
C ILE A 146 -24.85 -7.67 -25.84
N TRP A 147 -23.69 -7.28 -25.31
CA TRP A 147 -23.23 -7.76 -24.02
C TRP A 147 -24.15 -7.25 -22.91
N ALA A 148 -24.50 -8.14 -21.99
CA ALA A 148 -25.32 -7.82 -20.83
C ALA A 148 -24.73 -8.48 -19.57
N VAL A 149 -24.85 -7.79 -18.44
CA VAL A 149 -24.52 -8.32 -17.12
C VAL A 149 -25.78 -8.88 -16.50
N ASN A 150 -25.73 -10.13 -16.07
CA ASN A 150 -26.87 -10.83 -15.47
C ASN A 150 -26.99 -10.52 -13.97
N SER A 151 -28.21 -10.45 -13.46
CA SER A 151 -28.52 -10.23 -12.04
C SER A 151 -27.94 -11.27 -11.07
N GLY A 152 -27.60 -12.47 -11.54
CA GLY A 152 -26.88 -13.49 -10.79
C GLY A 152 -25.35 -13.32 -10.77
N GLY A 153 -24.80 -12.32 -11.45
CA GLY A 153 -23.38 -11.97 -11.39
C GLY A 153 -22.52 -12.42 -12.58
N GLY A 154 -23.11 -12.88 -13.69
CA GLY A 154 -22.39 -13.30 -14.91
C GLY A 154 -22.43 -12.29 -16.06
N ILE A 155 -21.74 -12.60 -17.17
CA ILE A 155 -21.70 -11.77 -18.39
C ILE A 155 -21.97 -12.64 -19.62
N GLY A 156 -22.88 -12.22 -20.48
CA GLY A 156 -23.19 -12.92 -21.74
C GLY A 156 -23.73 -11.99 -22.82
N ALA A 157 -23.55 -12.37 -24.09
CA ALA A 157 -24.08 -11.63 -25.23
C ALA A 157 -25.47 -12.14 -25.62
N HIS A 158 -26.44 -11.24 -25.73
CA HIS A 158 -27.84 -11.55 -26.02
C HIS A 158 -28.35 -10.84 -27.28
N PRO A 159 -29.16 -11.50 -28.13
CA PRO A 159 -29.90 -10.85 -29.19
C PRO A 159 -30.80 -9.74 -28.64
N LYS A 160 -30.86 -8.60 -29.34
CA LYS A 160 -31.73 -7.47 -28.95
C LYS A 160 -33.21 -7.84 -28.82
N SER A 161 -33.66 -8.86 -29.55
CA SER A 161 -35.04 -9.35 -29.54
C SER A 161 -35.42 -10.17 -28.30
N GLU A 162 -34.48 -10.56 -27.44
CA GLU A 162 -34.80 -11.35 -26.24
C GLU A 162 -35.52 -10.54 -25.15
N THR A 163 -35.47 -9.21 -25.22
CA THR A 163 -36.10 -8.34 -24.23
C THR A 163 -37.61 -8.27 -24.41
N MET A 164 -38.36 -8.19 -23.31
CA MET A 164 -39.83 -8.08 -23.33
C MET A 164 -40.32 -6.89 -24.17
N SER A 165 -39.64 -5.75 -24.09
CA SER A 165 -39.91 -4.56 -24.92
C SER A 165 -39.73 -4.77 -26.42
N ALA A 166 -39.08 -5.85 -26.85
CA ALA A 166 -38.93 -6.24 -28.26
C ALA A 166 -39.74 -7.51 -28.62
N GLY A 167 -40.64 -7.95 -27.74
CA GLY A 167 -41.46 -9.16 -27.93
C GLY A 167 -40.84 -10.45 -27.40
N GLY A 168 -39.69 -10.36 -26.71
CA GLY A 168 -39.04 -11.49 -26.03
C GLY A 168 -39.63 -11.78 -24.64
N THR A 169 -38.91 -12.57 -23.84
CA THR A 169 -39.40 -13.06 -22.54
C THR A 169 -38.55 -12.62 -21.35
N LYS A 170 -37.39 -11.99 -21.59
CA LYS A 170 -36.42 -11.62 -20.54
C LYS A 170 -36.46 -10.14 -20.23
N LYS A 171 -36.20 -9.76 -18.97
CA LYS A 171 -36.20 -8.37 -18.52
C LYS A 171 -34.81 -7.74 -18.60
N PHE A 172 -34.52 -7.01 -19.67
CA PHE A 172 -33.29 -6.23 -19.78
C PHE A 172 -33.54 -4.78 -19.35
N HIS A 173 -32.91 -4.39 -18.25
CA HIS A 173 -32.97 -3.03 -17.72
C HIS A 173 -31.77 -2.18 -18.18
N VAL A 174 -31.83 -0.89 -17.89
CA VAL A 174 -30.71 0.05 -18.11
C VAL A 174 -30.26 0.69 -16.80
N ARG A 175 -28.96 0.70 -16.54
CA ARG A 175 -28.37 1.50 -15.45
C ARG A 175 -27.30 2.40 -16.04
N ALA A 176 -27.52 3.71 -15.96
CA ALA A 176 -26.59 4.67 -16.49
C ALA A 176 -25.34 4.80 -15.61
N VAL A 177 -24.20 5.06 -16.25
CA VAL A 177 -22.92 5.38 -15.61
C VAL A 177 -22.38 6.69 -16.19
N ARG A 178 -21.57 7.39 -15.42
CA ARG A 178 -20.72 8.48 -15.87
C ARG A 178 -19.36 8.39 -15.21
N ASP A 179 -18.38 9.05 -15.80
CA ASP A 179 -17.07 9.22 -15.21
C ASP A 179 -17.21 10.30 -14.13
N ALA A 180 -17.11 9.97 -12.82
CA ALA A 180 -17.07 10.99 -11.77
C ALA A 180 -15.74 11.76 -11.81
N ILE A 181 -14.74 11.11 -12.42
CA ILE A 181 -13.37 11.51 -12.65
C ILE A 181 -13.03 10.90 -14.02
N SER A 182 -12.47 11.66 -14.97
CA SER A 182 -12.03 11.10 -16.27
C SER A 182 -11.10 9.90 -16.03
N THR A 183 -11.50 8.68 -16.38
CA THR A 183 -10.69 7.46 -16.31
C THR A 183 -10.86 6.69 -17.62
N THR A 184 -9.93 6.83 -18.56
CA THR A 184 -10.00 6.07 -19.81
C THR A 184 -9.48 4.65 -19.58
N PHE A 185 -10.37 3.66 -19.62
CA PHE A 185 -9.99 2.25 -19.77
C PHE A 185 -9.49 2.06 -21.21
N ASN A 186 -8.17 2.19 -21.41
CA ASN A 186 -7.55 2.12 -22.73
C ASN A 186 -7.41 0.66 -23.18
N VAL A 187 -7.72 0.39 -24.46
CA VAL A 187 -7.80 -0.97 -25.03
C VAL A 187 -6.41 -1.54 -25.43
N SER A 188 -5.32 -0.84 -25.10
CA SER A 188 -3.94 -1.28 -25.28
C SER A 188 -3.11 -0.82 -24.07
N HIS A 189 -3.31 -1.54 -22.97
CA HIS A 189 -2.73 -1.22 -21.66
C HIS A 189 -1.72 -2.26 -21.17
N PHE A 190 -1.46 -3.30 -21.97
CA PHE A 190 -0.51 -4.34 -21.61
C PHE A 190 0.93 -3.97 -21.99
N ILE A 191 1.86 -4.23 -21.09
CA ILE A 191 3.31 -4.15 -21.31
C ILE A 191 3.90 -5.55 -21.16
N ASP A 192 4.63 -6.01 -22.17
CA ASP A 192 5.47 -7.20 -22.05
C ASP A 192 6.77 -6.86 -21.34
N ASN A 193 7.01 -7.47 -20.19
CA ASN A 193 8.19 -7.21 -19.37
C ASN A 193 9.43 -7.97 -19.86
N GLY A 194 9.31 -8.82 -20.89
CA GLY A 194 10.43 -9.58 -21.46
C GLY A 194 10.97 -10.71 -20.58
N ASN A 195 10.37 -10.95 -19.41
CA ASN A 195 10.76 -11.96 -18.43
C ASN A 195 9.69 -13.07 -18.26
N GLY A 196 8.75 -13.17 -19.19
CA GLY A 196 7.61 -14.09 -19.12
C GLY A 196 6.39 -13.54 -18.38
N THR A 197 6.36 -12.26 -18.05
CA THR A 197 5.21 -11.59 -17.40
C THR A 197 4.67 -10.43 -18.22
N ILE A 198 3.38 -10.12 -18.05
CA ILE A 198 2.68 -9.00 -18.68
C ILE A 198 2.14 -8.06 -17.59
N THR A 199 2.48 -6.79 -17.65
CA THR A 199 1.89 -5.77 -16.78
C THR A 199 0.61 -5.24 -17.41
N ASP A 200 -0.48 -5.26 -16.66
CA ASP A 200 -1.75 -4.63 -16.99
C ASP A 200 -1.78 -3.21 -16.38
N ASN A 201 -1.56 -2.19 -17.20
CA ASN A 201 -1.58 -0.80 -16.72
C ASN A 201 -2.99 -0.29 -16.36
N SER A 202 -4.06 -0.95 -16.78
CA SER A 202 -5.41 -0.50 -16.43
C SER A 202 -5.76 -0.85 -14.98
N THR A 203 -5.26 -1.99 -14.50
CA THR A 203 -5.57 -2.56 -13.18
C THR A 203 -4.40 -2.49 -12.20
N GLY A 204 -3.16 -2.35 -12.70
CA GLY A 204 -1.93 -2.44 -11.91
C GLY A 204 -1.50 -3.88 -11.58
N LEU A 205 -2.14 -4.88 -12.19
CA LEU A 205 -1.84 -6.30 -12.01
C LEU A 205 -0.70 -6.75 -12.92
N VAL A 206 0.02 -7.80 -12.51
CA VAL A 206 1.03 -8.48 -13.33
C VAL A 206 0.57 -9.92 -13.56
N TRP A 207 0.55 -10.32 -14.81
CA TRP A 207 0.03 -11.60 -15.27
C TRP A 207 1.15 -12.49 -15.79
N GLN A 208 0.93 -13.81 -15.73
CA GLN A 208 1.72 -14.73 -16.52
C GLN A 208 1.55 -14.39 -18.01
N LYS A 209 2.63 -14.40 -18.77
CA LYS A 209 2.56 -14.25 -20.23
C LYS A 209 1.96 -15.47 -20.91
N SER A 210 2.21 -16.67 -20.36
CA SER A 210 1.64 -17.93 -20.85
C SER A 210 0.84 -18.62 -19.78
N LYS A 211 -0.31 -19.19 -20.16
CA LYS A 211 -1.10 -20.06 -19.29
C LYS A 211 -0.31 -21.31 -18.87
N ALA A 212 -0.77 -21.98 -17.81
CA ALA A 212 -0.25 -23.29 -17.42
C ALA A 212 -0.34 -24.33 -18.56
N SER A 213 0.66 -25.21 -18.64
CA SER A 213 0.77 -26.22 -19.71
C SER A 213 -0.38 -27.23 -19.69
N ASN A 214 -0.82 -27.64 -18.50
CA ASN A 214 -1.90 -28.59 -18.30
C ASN A 214 -3.15 -27.88 -17.79
N THR A 215 -4.33 -28.42 -18.12
CA THR A 215 -5.57 -28.06 -17.43
C THR A 215 -5.62 -28.71 -16.05
N MET A 216 -6.34 -28.08 -15.13
CA MET A 216 -6.37 -28.45 -13.71
C MET A 216 -7.78 -28.34 -13.16
N THR A 217 -8.13 -29.20 -12.20
CA THR A 217 -9.32 -28.96 -11.37
C THR A 217 -9.14 -27.68 -10.55
N TRP A 218 -10.23 -27.14 -10.02
CA TRP A 218 -10.16 -25.87 -9.29
C TRP A 218 -9.21 -25.95 -8.08
N GLU A 219 -9.29 -27.02 -7.27
CA GLU A 219 -8.40 -27.26 -6.14
C GLU A 219 -6.94 -27.45 -6.56
N GLN A 220 -6.69 -28.10 -7.70
CA GLN A 220 -5.35 -28.24 -8.25
C GLN A 220 -4.79 -26.90 -8.72
N ALA A 221 -5.63 -26.04 -9.29
CA ALA A 221 -5.23 -24.70 -9.74
C ALA A 221 -4.81 -23.81 -8.55
N LEU A 222 -5.52 -23.90 -7.41
CA LEU A 222 -5.14 -23.21 -6.18
C LEU A 222 -3.78 -23.67 -5.65
N SER A 223 -3.59 -24.99 -5.48
CA SER A 223 -2.31 -25.55 -5.03
C SER A 223 -1.16 -25.31 -6.01
N TYR A 224 -1.44 -25.29 -7.31
CA TYR A 224 -0.46 -24.93 -8.32
C TYR A 224 0.01 -23.48 -8.16
N ALA A 225 -0.92 -22.55 -7.95
CA ALA A 225 -0.60 -21.14 -7.76
C ALA A 225 0.30 -20.90 -6.54
N ASP A 226 -0.04 -21.52 -5.40
CA ASP A 226 0.68 -21.39 -4.12
C ASP A 226 2.15 -21.85 -4.17
N THR A 227 2.48 -22.75 -5.10
CA THR A 227 3.85 -23.26 -5.28
C THR A 227 4.55 -22.70 -6.53
N PHE A 228 3.87 -21.82 -7.28
CA PHE A 228 4.37 -21.31 -8.55
C PHE A 228 5.38 -20.17 -8.34
N SER A 229 6.45 -20.19 -9.15
CA SER A 229 7.39 -19.08 -9.21
C SER A 229 7.77 -18.72 -10.64
N LEU A 230 7.89 -17.42 -10.89
CA LEU A 230 8.25 -16.85 -12.20
C LEU A 230 8.85 -15.45 -12.00
N ALA A 231 9.84 -15.11 -12.83
CA ALA A 231 10.54 -13.82 -12.77
C ALA A 231 11.12 -13.48 -11.38
N GLY A 232 11.56 -14.50 -10.62
CA GLY A 232 12.11 -14.35 -9.27
C GLY A 232 11.05 -14.06 -8.19
N LYS A 233 9.78 -14.35 -8.47
CA LYS A 233 8.63 -14.01 -7.61
C LYS A 233 7.79 -15.25 -7.35
N SER A 234 7.28 -15.38 -6.13
CA SER A 234 6.55 -16.56 -5.61
C SER A 234 5.17 -16.22 -5.04
N ASP A 235 4.73 -14.97 -5.14
CA ASP A 235 3.44 -14.44 -4.68
C ASP A 235 2.35 -14.56 -5.77
N TRP A 236 2.42 -15.62 -6.58
CA TRP A 236 1.44 -15.85 -7.66
C TRP A 236 0.18 -16.50 -7.10
N ARG A 237 -0.98 -16.08 -7.62
CA ARG A 237 -2.28 -16.61 -7.20
C ARG A 237 -3.22 -16.79 -8.39
N LEU A 238 -4.27 -17.57 -8.17
CA LEU A 238 -5.37 -17.66 -9.11
C LEU A 238 -6.15 -16.32 -9.07
N PRO A 239 -6.47 -15.70 -10.21
CA PRO A 239 -7.19 -14.43 -10.25
C PRO A 239 -8.63 -14.60 -9.78
N ASN A 240 -9.19 -13.60 -9.12
CA ASN A 240 -10.64 -13.57 -8.91
C ASN A 240 -11.36 -13.29 -10.24
N ILE A 241 -12.68 -13.49 -10.29
CA ILE A 241 -13.42 -13.41 -11.56
C ILE A 241 -13.42 -12.00 -12.18
N LYS A 242 -13.28 -10.94 -11.38
CA LYS A 242 -13.22 -9.55 -11.87
C LYS A 242 -11.87 -9.23 -12.48
N GLU A 243 -10.79 -9.68 -11.85
CA GLU A 243 -9.44 -9.58 -12.39
C GLU A 243 -9.34 -10.35 -13.71
N LEU A 244 -9.82 -11.60 -13.74
CA LEU A 244 -9.74 -12.42 -14.94
C LEU A 244 -10.59 -11.85 -16.08
N GLN A 245 -11.76 -11.28 -15.78
CA GLN A 245 -12.56 -10.56 -16.78
C GLN A 245 -11.79 -9.41 -17.40
N SER A 246 -10.98 -8.68 -16.63
CA SER A 246 -10.31 -7.46 -17.10
C SER A 246 -9.35 -7.67 -18.28
N LEU A 247 -8.93 -8.92 -18.52
CA LEU A 247 -8.15 -9.32 -19.68
C LEU A 247 -8.96 -9.42 -20.99
N ASN A 248 -10.29 -9.46 -20.89
CA ASN A 248 -11.19 -9.65 -22.01
C ASN A 248 -11.17 -8.45 -22.97
N ASN A 249 -10.82 -8.68 -24.22
CA ASN A 249 -11.02 -7.71 -25.30
C ASN A 249 -12.30 -8.05 -26.06
N VAL A 250 -13.37 -7.28 -25.83
CA VAL A 250 -14.69 -7.51 -26.44
C VAL A 250 -14.71 -7.45 -27.98
N ASN A 251 -13.65 -6.93 -28.60
CA ASN A 251 -13.51 -6.88 -30.06
C ASN A 251 -12.77 -8.09 -30.64
N LYS A 252 -12.28 -9.01 -29.78
CA LYS A 252 -11.60 -10.25 -30.16
C LYS A 252 -12.46 -11.46 -29.82
N HIS A 253 -12.22 -12.56 -30.52
CA HIS A 253 -12.88 -13.84 -30.28
C HIS A 253 -11.96 -14.98 -30.69
N HIS A 254 -12.05 -16.12 -30.00
CA HIS A 254 -11.28 -17.34 -30.26
C HIS A 254 -9.74 -17.15 -30.38
N PRO A 255 -9.04 -16.64 -29.33
CA PRO A 255 -9.57 -16.19 -28.04
C PRO A 255 -9.81 -14.67 -28.02
N SER A 256 -10.56 -14.23 -27.02
CA SER A 256 -10.86 -12.83 -26.70
C SER A 256 -9.73 -12.13 -25.95
N PHE A 257 -8.79 -12.86 -25.37
CA PHE A 257 -7.57 -12.30 -24.81
C PHE A 257 -6.60 -11.87 -25.92
N ASP A 258 -5.80 -10.85 -25.65
CA ASP A 258 -4.85 -10.35 -26.64
C ASP A 258 -3.63 -11.27 -26.79
N VAL A 259 -3.66 -12.16 -27.77
CA VAL A 259 -2.58 -13.12 -28.06
C VAL A 259 -1.25 -12.47 -28.47
N ALA A 260 -1.23 -11.17 -28.77
CA ALA A 260 0.02 -10.44 -28.96
C ALA A 260 0.83 -10.33 -27.64
N TYR A 261 0.13 -10.32 -26.51
CA TYR A 261 0.72 -10.30 -25.18
C TYR A 261 0.66 -11.67 -24.52
N PHE A 262 -0.50 -12.34 -24.55
CA PHE A 262 -0.72 -13.61 -23.87
C PHE A 262 -0.47 -14.81 -24.79
N THR A 263 0.76 -15.33 -24.78
CA THR A 263 1.16 -16.47 -25.61
C THR A 263 0.58 -17.79 -25.07
N ASN A 264 0.30 -18.76 -25.94
CA ASN A 264 -0.31 -20.06 -25.56
C ASN A 264 -1.70 -19.98 -24.90
N VAL A 265 -2.34 -18.81 -24.83
CA VAL A 265 -3.77 -18.72 -24.53
C VAL A 265 -4.55 -19.23 -25.73
N VAL A 266 -5.41 -20.20 -25.49
CA VAL A 266 -6.27 -20.84 -26.50
C VAL A 266 -7.73 -20.75 -26.07
N SER A 267 -8.63 -20.92 -27.04
CA SER A 267 -10.06 -21.13 -26.81
C SER A 267 -10.35 -22.13 -25.69
N GLY A 268 -11.33 -21.80 -24.84
CA GLY A 268 -11.74 -22.61 -23.70
C GLY A 268 -12.02 -21.78 -22.44
N ASN A 269 -12.23 -22.49 -21.33
CA ASN A 269 -12.51 -21.87 -20.04
C ASN A 269 -11.23 -21.68 -19.22
N PHE A 270 -11.21 -20.61 -18.42
CA PHE A 270 -10.16 -20.30 -17.46
C PHE A 270 -10.77 -20.13 -16.07
N TRP A 271 -10.20 -20.83 -15.09
CA TRP A 271 -10.63 -20.76 -13.71
C TRP A 271 -10.37 -19.39 -13.09
N SER A 272 -11.32 -18.92 -12.28
CA SER A 272 -11.09 -17.90 -11.26
C SER A 272 -11.06 -18.51 -9.87
N SER A 273 -10.53 -17.79 -8.88
CA SER A 273 -10.58 -18.15 -7.46
C SER A 273 -11.95 -17.91 -6.81
N THR A 274 -12.92 -17.37 -7.55
CA THR A 274 -14.24 -17.01 -7.02
C THR A 274 -15.20 -18.19 -7.05
N THR A 275 -15.67 -18.63 -5.89
CA THR A 275 -16.68 -19.69 -5.77
C THR A 275 -18.09 -19.17 -6.09
N MET A 276 -19.00 -20.01 -6.58
CA MET A 276 -20.41 -19.63 -6.70
C MET A 276 -21.07 -19.61 -5.32
N TYR A 277 -21.48 -18.42 -4.85
CA TYR A 277 -21.96 -18.18 -3.47
C TYR A 277 -22.95 -19.21 -2.92
N ASN A 278 -23.98 -19.58 -3.69
CA ASN A 278 -25.03 -20.49 -3.24
C ASN A 278 -24.76 -21.97 -3.57
N THR A 279 -23.69 -22.26 -4.31
CA THR A 279 -23.38 -23.61 -4.81
C THR A 279 -21.87 -23.85 -4.71
N ALA A 280 -21.39 -24.16 -3.50
CA ALA A 280 -19.97 -24.28 -3.17
C ALA A 280 -19.16 -25.27 -4.05
N THR A 281 -19.85 -26.22 -4.70
CA THR A 281 -19.25 -27.19 -5.64
C THR A 281 -18.90 -26.58 -7.00
N LYS A 282 -19.28 -25.33 -7.25
CA LYS A 282 -19.05 -24.63 -8.51
C LYS A 282 -18.19 -23.39 -8.29
N ALA A 283 -17.34 -23.08 -9.27
CA ALA A 283 -16.54 -21.86 -9.30
C ALA A 283 -16.84 -21.07 -10.58
N TRP A 284 -16.63 -19.76 -10.52
CA TRP A 284 -16.76 -18.90 -11.68
C TRP A 284 -15.56 -19.09 -12.62
N ASP A 285 -15.83 -19.02 -13.91
CA ASP A 285 -14.85 -19.12 -14.99
C ASP A 285 -15.14 -18.05 -16.06
N ILE A 286 -14.16 -17.84 -16.93
CA ILE A 286 -14.36 -17.13 -18.18
C ILE A 286 -14.11 -18.06 -19.37
N ASN A 287 -15.09 -18.17 -20.26
CA ASN A 287 -14.89 -18.74 -21.57
C ASN A 287 -14.30 -17.69 -22.51
N VAL A 288 -13.05 -17.88 -22.92
CA VAL A 288 -12.33 -16.90 -23.72
C VAL A 288 -12.65 -16.97 -25.21
N ASP A 289 -13.57 -17.82 -25.69
CA ASP A 289 -14.00 -17.74 -27.09
C ASP A 289 -14.64 -16.39 -27.40
N TYR A 290 -15.38 -15.84 -26.43
CA TYR A 290 -15.98 -14.51 -26.52
C TYR A 290 -15.80 -13.65 -25.26
N GLY A 291 -15.29 -14.22 -24.16
CA GLY A 291 -15.21 -13.53 -22.87
C GLY A 291 -16.50 -13.65 -22.04
N ILE A 292 -17.17 -14.80 -22.12
CA ILE A 292 -18.41 -15.09 -21.36
C ILE A 292 -18.02 -15.47 -19.94
N VAL A 293 -18.61 -14.81 -18.94
CA VAL A 293 -18.41 -15.14 -17.53
C VAL A 293 -19.56 -16.03 -17.06
N SER A 294 -19.21 -17.24 -16.63
CA SER A 294 -20.13 -18.29 -16.20
C SER A 294 -19.54 -19.03 -14.99
N TYR A 295 -20.08 -20.20 -14.67
CA TYR A 295 -19.56 -21.07 -13.62
C TYR A 295 -19.65 -22.54 -14.04
N ASN A 296 -18.73 -23.34 -13.53
CA ASN A 296 -18.63 -24.78 -13.78
C ASN A 296 -18.37 -25.56 -12.49
N ASP A 297 -18.58 -26.88 -12.53
CA ASP A 297 -18.26 -27.78 -11.41
C ASP A 297 -16.75 -27.83 -11.18
N LYS A 298 -16.31 -27.62 -9.93
CA LYS A 298 -14.90 -27.55 -9.52
C LYS A 298 -14.08 -28.80 -9.88
N THR A 299 -14.76 -29.93 -10.11
CA THR A 299 -14.17 -31.20 -10.53
C THR A 299 -13.73 -31.24 -12.00
N LEU A 300 -14.15 -30.28 -12.82
CA LEU A 300 -13.74 -30.18 -14.22
C LEU A 300 -12.32 -29.60 -14.32
N SER A 301 -11.57 -30.03 -15.35
CA SER A 301 -10.23 -29.51 -15.61
C SER A 301 -10.28 -28.37 -16.63
N GLU A 302 -9.91 -27.16 -16.22
CA GLU A 302 -9.90 -25.96 -17.05
C GLU A 302 -8.51 -25.31 -17.12
N ASN A 303 -8.35 -24.27 -17.94
CA ASN A 303 -7.07 -23.57 -18.06
C ASN A 303 -6.81 -22.67 -16.85
N VAL A 304 -5.53 -22.42 -16.57
CA VAL A 304 -5.08 -21.60 -15.46
C VAL A 304 -4.13 -20.52 -15.99
N LEU A 305 -4.41 -19.27 -15.64
CA LEU A 305 -3.55 -18.12 -15.88
C LEU A 305 -3.42 -17.38 -14.56
N LEU A 306 -2.21 -17.34 -14.01
CA LEU A 306 -1.95 -16.75 -12.71
C LEU A 306 -1.69 -15.26 -12.82
N VAL A 307 -2.02 -14.57 -11.73
CA VAL A 307 -1.83 -13.14 -11.55
C VAL A 307 -1.07 -12.90 -10.26
N ARG A 308 -0.47 -11.72 -10.16
CA ARG A 308 0.09 -11.15 -8.95
C ARG A 308 -0.08 -9.64 -8.94
N GLY A 309 0.16 -9.01 -7.80
CA GLY A 309 -0.17 -7.61 -7.59
C GLY A 309 -1.65 -7.41 -7.22
N GLY A 310 -2.12 -6.16 -7.27
CA GLY A 310 -3.41 -5.75 -6.68
C GLY A 310 -3.26 -5.14 -5.29
N MET A 311 -2.01 -5.01 -4.82
CA MET A 311 -1.58 -4.59 -3.49
C MET A 311 -2.28 -5.37 -2.38
N ASP A 312 -1.70 -6.52 -2.06
CA ASP A 312 -1.57 -6.86 -0.65
C ASP A 312 -0.66 -5.81 0.02
N LEU A 313 -1.09 -5.35 1.19
CA LEU A 313 -0.36 -4.38 2.03
C LEU A 313 0.96 -4.95 2.54
N THR A 314 1.19 -6.24 2.33
CA THR A 314 2.42 -6.98 2.61
C THR A 314 3.48 -6.79 1.51
N ASP A 315 3.12 -6.46 0.27
CA ASP A 315 4.07 -6.31 -0.86
C ASP A 315 4.75 -4.94 -0.92
N LEU A 316 4.19 -3.92 -0.26
CA LEU A 316 4.92 -2.67 -0.03
C LEU A 316 6.02 -2.84 1.03
N ASN A 317 6.16 -4.00 1.68
CA ASN A 317 7.22 -4.32 2.65
C ASN A 317 7.42 -3.29 3.78
N PHE A 318 6.43 -2.44 4.09
CA PHE A 318 6.54 -1.54 5.23
C PHE A 318 6.24 -2.28 6.53
N THR A 319 7.30 -2.81 7.15
CA THR A 319 7.19 -3.22 8.54
C THR A 319 7.35 -1.99 9.42
N GLU A 320 6.35 -1.69 10.24
CA GLU A 320 6.40 -0.56 11.18
C GLU A 320 6.76 -1.04 12.59
N ALA A 321 7.36 -0.15 13.39
CA ALA A 321 7.49 -0.30 14.82
C ALA A 321 6.60 0.72 15.52
N ILE A 322 5.92 0.30 16.59
CA ILE A 322 5.22 1.21 17.50
C ILE A 322 6.27 1.87 18.38
N ILE A 323 6.36 3.19 18.31
CA ILE A 323 7.18 4.00 19.19
C ILE A 323 6.27 4.54 20.31
N PRO A 324 6.53 4.21 21.58
CA PRO A 324 5.69 4.65 22.68
C PRO A 324 5.79 6.17 22.89
N ALA A 325 4.69 6.74 23.36
CA ALA A 325 4.67 8.12 23.82
C ALA A 325 5.57 8.25 25.05
N ASP A 326 6.50 9.20 25.05
CA ASP A 326 7.32 9.51 26.21
C ASP A 326 7.96 10.90 26.09
N SER A 327 8.63 11.32 27.16
CA SER A 327 9.49 12.49 27.16
C SER A 327 10.96 12.11 27.28
N PHE A 328 11.82 12.82 26.55
CA PHE A 328 13.26 12.61 26.59
C PHE A 328 14.00 13.95 26.47
N SER A 329 15.25 13.97 26.96
CA SER A 329 16.18 15.06 26.76
C SER A 329 16.84 14.93 25.38
N MET A 330 16.35 15.68 24.41
CA MET A 330 16.81 15.72 23.02
C MET A 330 18.10 16.54 22.89
N GLY A 331 19.02 16.09 22.02
CA GLY A 331 20.29 16.76 21.72
C GLY A 331 21.55 15.98 22.11
N ASP A 332 22.70 16.65 22.04
CA ASP A 332 24.00 16.01 22.25
C ASP A 332 24.36 15.87 23.74
N HIS A 333 24.45 14.62 24.22
CA HIS A 333 24.84 14.27 25.59
C HIS A 333 26.33 13.97 25.76
N PHE A 334 27.11 14.03 24.67
CA PHE A 334 28.52 13.63 24.64
C PHE A 334 29.47 14.81 24.41
N GLY A 335 28.94 16.02 24.18
CA GLY A 335 29.72 17.25 24.06
C GLY A 335 30.62 17.23 22.81
N PHE A 336 30.14 16.60 21.73
CA PHE A 336 30.80 16.60 20.45
C PHE A 336 30.81 18.01 19.86
N VAL A 337 31.99 18.44 19.43
CA VAL A 337 32.18 19.71 18.73
C VAL A 337 32.60 19.35 17.31
N ASP A 338 31.73 19.62 16.34
CA ASP A 338 32.08 19.51 14.93
C ASP A 338 33.25 20.47 14.63
N PRO A 339 34.41 19.96 14.17
CA PRO A 339 35.56 20.80 13.85
C PRO A 339 35.30 21.79 12.70
N GLY A 340 34.32 21.50 11.84
CA GLY A 340 33.93 22.31 10.69
C GLY A 340 32.79 23.28 10.94
N HIS A 341 31.94 23.05 11.95
CA HIS A 341 30.72 23.84 12.17
C HIS A 341 30.39 24.08 13.65
N PRO A 342 29.72 25.20 14.00
CA PRO A 342 29.19 25.39 15.35
C PRO A 342 28.14 24.33 15.66
N SER A 343 28.28 23.62 16.79
CA SER A 343 27.33 22.59 17.22
C SER A 343 25.94 23.20 17.41
N ASP A 344 25.01 22.76 16.57
CA ASP A 344 23.58 23.10 16.56
C ASP A 344 22.73 22.00 17.23
N GLU A 345 23.40 21.04 17.86
CA GLU A 345 22.84 19.90 18.60
C GLU A 345 22.61 20.22 20.08
N THR A 346 22.84 21.48 20.47
CA THR A 346 22.70 22.00 21.82
C THR A 346 21.77 23.23 21.83
N PRO A 347 21.12 23.56 22.97
CA PRO A 347 21.16 22.87 24.26
C PRO A 347 20.42 21.53 24.24
N ILE A 348 20.80 20.64 25.17
CA ILE A 348 19.95 19.53 25.56
C ILE A 348 18.64 20.11 26.11
N HIS A 349 17.50 19.68 25.59
CA HIS A 349 16.18 20.20 25.96
C HIS A 349 15.15 19.08 26.07
N SER A 350 14.17 19.24 26.95
CA SER A 350 13.13 18.23 27.14
C SER A 350 12.07 18.34 26.04
N VAL A 351 11.76 17.20 25.43
CA VAL A 351 10.72 17.05 24.41
C VAL A 351 9.82 15.89 24.79
N LYS A 352 8.52 16.02 24.56
CA LYS A 352 7.54 14.95 24.59
C LYS A 352 7.09 14.62 23.18
N VAL A 353 7.09 13.34 22.85
CA VAL A 353 6.59 12.80 21.58
C VAL A 353 5.43 11.88 21.90
N ASP A 354 4.30 12.05 21.21
CA ASP A 354 3.17 11.13 21.31
C ASP A 354 3.50 9.79 20.64
N SER A 355 2.68 8.76 20.85
CA SER A 355 2.91 7.47 20.21
C SER A 355 2.71 7.56 18.70
N PHE A 356 3.62 6.96 17.94
CA PHE A 356 3.56 6.92 16.49
C PHE A 356 4.09 5.59 15.96
N LEU A 357 3.85 5.34 14.68
CA LEU A 357 4.42 4.24 13.93
C LEU A 357 5.52 4.78 13.03
N ILE A 358 6.62 4.06 12.92
CA ILE A 358 7.71 4.38 12.00
C ILE A 358 8.16 3.13 11.26
N ALA A 359 8.50 3.27 9.98
CA ALA A 359 9.08 2.20 9.21
C ALA A 359 10.37 1.70 9.86
N LYS A 360 10.51 0.37 9.98
CA LYS A 360 11.70 -0.28 10.57
C LYS A 360 12.96 -0.02 9.76
N THR A 361 12.82 0.30 8.48
CA THR A 361 13.92 0.59 7.56
C THR A 361 13.58 1.80 6.67
N GLU A 362 14.54 2.26 5.88
CA GLU A 362 14.32 3.27 4.84
C GLU A 362 13.40 2.78 3.72
N THR A 363 12.84 3.72 2.95
CA THR A 363 12.06 3.45 1.74
C THR A 363 12.98 2.91 0.64
N THR A 364 12.59 1.81 -0.02
CA THR A 364 13.39 1.14 -1.05
C THR A 364 13.18 1.69 -2.45
N ASN A 365 14.14 1.43 -3.36
CA ASN A 365 13.98 1.76 -4.78
C ASN A 365 12.73 1.10 -5.39
N GLN A 366 12.42 -0.15 -5.02
CA GLN A 366 11.23 -0.84 -5.52
C GLN A 366 9.94 -0.13 -5.06
N GLN A 367 9.83 0.22 -3.78
CA GLN A 367 8.66 0.94 -3.27
C GLN A 367 8.48 2.29 -4.00
N PHE A 368 9.57 3.03 -4.19
CA PHE A 368 9.51 4.33 -4.88
C PHE A 368 9.22 4.17 -6.39
N LEU A 369 9.72 3.11 -7.03
CA LEU A 369 9.39 2.74 -8.41
C LEU A 369 7.89 2.48 -8.58
N ASP A 370 7.27 1.77 -7.63
CA ASP A 370 5.83 1.51 -7.64
C ASP A 370 5.03 2.81 -7.56
N PHE A 371 5.47 3.75 -6.71
CA PHE A 371 4.93 5.12 -6.66
C PHE A 371 5.05 5.85 -8.00
N LEU A 372 6.21 5.82 -8.63
CA LEU A 372 6.45 6.52 -9.89
C LEU A 372 5.59 5.95 -11.03
N ASN A 373 5.55 4.64 -11.19
CA ASN A 373 4.73 3.99 -12.21
C ASN A 373 3.23 4.25 -11.98
N SER A 374 2.77 4.13 -10.73
CA SER A 374 1.40 4.47 -10.36
C SER A 374 1.09 5.94 -10.66
N SER A 375 1.97 6.87 -10.27
CA SER A 375 1.75 8.30 -10.46
C SER A 375 1.79 8.72 -11.93
N LEU A 376 2.65 8.11 -12.74
CA LEU A 376 2.75 8.39 -14.17
C LEU A 376 1.49 7.93 -14.90
N LEU A 377 1.03 6.72 -14.59
CA LEU A 377 -0.21 6.16 -15.11
C LEU A 377 -1.42 7.05 -14.80
N ASN A 378 -1.47 7.60 -13.58
CA ASN A 378 -2.52 8.51 -13.15
C ASN A 378 -2.36 9.95 -13.68
N GLY A 379 -1.38 10.23 -14.55
CA GLY A 379 -1.11 11.56 -15.08
C GLY A 379 -0.75 12.59 -14.00
N LEU A 380 -0.24 12.14 -12.85
CA LEU A 380 0.12 13.00 -11.71
C LEU A 380 1.55 13.52 -11.80
N ILE A 381 2.41 12.82 -12.54
CA ILE A 381 3.81 13.20 -12.76
C ILE A 381 4.13 13.27 -14.24
N THR A 382 5.19 14.01 -14.55
CA THR A 382 5.77 14.14 -15.89
C THR A 382 7.30 14.04 -15.78
N VAL A 383 7.94 13.54 -16.84
CA VAL A 383 9.39 13.45 -16.93
C VAL A 383 9.89 14.44 -17.97
N GLN A 384 10.77 15.33 -17.56
CA GLN A 384 11.37 16.35 -18.42
C GLN A 384 12.89 16.34 -18.22
N ASN A 385 13.65 16.15 -19.30
CA ASN A 385 15.10 16.08 -19.25
C ASN A 385 15.63 15.07 -18.22
N ASN A 386 14.99 13.89 -18.12
CA ASN A 386 15.32 12.83 -17.16
C ASN A 386 15.12 13.22 -15.67
N ILE A 387 14.31 14.24 -15.41
CA ILE A 387 13.91 14.69 -14.08
C ILE A 387 12.40 14.53 -13.94
N VAL A 388 11.96 14.02 -12.80
CA VAL A 388 10.54 13.79 -12.51
C VAL A 388 9.95 14.98 -11.75
N TYR A 389 8.80 15.46 -12.22
CA TYR A 389 8.02 16.53 -11.60
C TYR A 389 6.57 16.11 -11.43
N ARG A 390 5.84 16.74 -10.51
CA ARG A 390 4.37 16.71 -10.57
C ARG A 390 3.88 17.50 -11.78
N VAL A 391 2.80 17.05 -12.40
CA VAL A 391 2.17 17.79 -13.50
C VAL A 391 1.72 19.16 -12.99
N GLY A 392 2.20 20.22 -13.66
CA GLY A 392 1.90 21.61 -13.29
C GLY A 392 2.73 22.18 -12.13
N ASP A 393 3.74 21.45 -11.65
CA ASP A 393 4.66 21.87 -10.60
C ASP A 393 6.07 22.13 -11.18
N THR A 394 6.90 22.84 -10.42
CA THR A 394 8.33 23.09 -10.72
C THR A 394 9.26 22.41 -9.73
N ASN A 395 8.73 21.89 -8.63
CA ASN A 395 9.50 21.14 -7.65
C ASN A 395 9.88 19.76 -8.21
N ILE A 396 11.17 19.45 -8.13
CA ILE A 396 11.71 18.15 -8.53
C ILE A 396 11.24 17.10 -7.50
N LEU A 397 10.83 15.94 -7.98
CA LEU A 397 10.53 14.78 -7.13
C LEU A 397 11.73 13.86 -7.03
N CYS A 398 12.31 13.48 -8.17
CA CYS A 398 13.52 12.65 -8.23
C CYS A 398 14.23 12.77 -9.58
N TYR A 399 15.45 12.23 -9.63
CA TYR A 399 16.23 12.03 -10.85
C TYR A 399 16.15 10.59 -11.35
N THR A 400 16.31 10.37 -12.65
CA THR A 400 16.35 9.01 -13.23
C THR A 400 17.78 8.57 -13.55
N ASN A 401 17.99 7.28 -13.81
CA ASN A 401 19.28 6.71 -14.23
C ASN A 401 19.86 7.42 -15.48
N GLN A 402 19.00 7.85 -16.40
CA GLN A 402 19.41 8.61 -17.60
C GLN A 402 19.92 10.01 -17.26
N TYR A 403 19.54 10.55 -16.09
CA TYR A 403 20.10 11.79 -15.58
C TYR A 403 21.52 11.56 -15.05
N ALA A 404 21.70 10.52 -14.23
CA ALA A 404 23.00 10.07 -13.77
C ALA A 404 22.98 8.55 -13.49
N SER A 405 24.02 7.86 -13.96
CA SER A 405 24.07 6.39 -14.02
C SER A 405 24.06 5.67 -12.67
N TYR A 406 24.26 6.41 -11.58
CA TYR A 406 24.24 5.88 -10.21
C TYR A 406 22.83 5.87 -9.58
N TYR A 407 21.79 6.41 -10.22
CA TYR A 407 20.41 6.23 -9.76
C TYR A 407 19.82 4.92 -10.26
N SER A 408 19.10 4.19 -9.42
CA SER A 408 18.64 2.84 -9.75
C SER A 408 17.29 2.77 -10.48
N ILE A 409 16.61 3.90 -10.67
CA ILE A 409 15.33 3.96 -11.39
C ILE A 409 15.53 4.59 -12.78
N SER A 410 15.31 3.80 -13.81
CA SER A 410 15.35 4.18 -15.23
C SER A 410 13.98 4.68 -15.70
N TYR A 411 13.97 5.59 -16.68
CA TYR A 411 12.78 5.96 -17.43
C TYR A 411 13.03 5.84 -18.94
N SER A 412 12.29 4.95 -19.60
CA SER A 412 12.37 4.73 -21.04
C SER A 412 11.03 4.25 -21.59
N GLY A 413 10.67 4.70 -22.80
CA GLY A 413 9.44 4.25 -23.46
C GLY A 413 8.14 4.59 -22.70
N GLY A 414 8.15 5.61 -21.84
CA GLY A 414 6.98 5.99 -21.05
C GLY A 414 6.77 5.16 -19.78
N VAL A 415 7.78 4.41 -19.33
CA VAL A 415 7.68 3.50 -18.18
C VAL A 415 8.92 3.65 -17.31
N PHE A 416 8.75 3.54 -15.98
CA PHE A 416 9.87 3.43 -15.05
C PHE A 416 10.24 1.96 -14.80
N SER A 417 11.53 1.66 -14.68
CA SER A 417 12.02 0.32 -14.36
C SER A 417 13.29 0.36 -13.50
N MET A 418 13.63 -0.76 -12.86
CA MET A 418 14.92 -0.89 -12.19
C MET A 418 16.05 -0.92 -13.23
N ALA A 419 17.08 -0.11 -13.01
CA ALA A 419 18.27 -0.02 -13.84
C ALA A 419 19.36 -1.04 -13.43
N ASP A 420 19.30 -1.53 -12.20
CA ASP A 420 20.31 -2.40 -11.58
C ASP A 420 19.70 -3.33 -10.51
N PHE A 421 20.55 -4.02 -9.74
CA PHE A 421 20.16 -4.98 -8.71
C PHE A 421 19.60 -4.35 -7.42
N ARG A 422 19.61 -3.02 -7.28
CA ARG A 422 19.39 -2.32 -6.00
C ARG A 422 17.92 -2.08 -5.67
N ALA A 423 17.02 -2.95 -6.12
CA ALA A 423 15.58 -2.84 -5.88
C ALA A 423 15.24 -2.77 -4.37
N ASN A 424 15.95 -3.56 -3.54
CA ASN A 424 15.75 -3.62 -2.09
C ASN A 424 16.68 -2.68 -1.29
N HIS A 425 17.46 -1.84 -1.96
CA HIS A 425 18.31 -0.82 -1.32
C HIS A 425 17.48 0.46 -1.08
N PRO A 426 17.89 1.34 -0.17
CA PRO A 426 17.23 2.63 0.02
C PRO A 426 17.20 3.40 -1.30
N VAL A 427 16.06 4.04 -1.57
CA VAL A 427 15.93 4.96 -2.70
C VAL A 427 16.81 6.18 -2.48
N VAL A 428 17.52 6.59 -3.53
CA VAL A 428 18.34 7.80 -3.56
C VAL A 428 18.06 8.61 -4.82
N GLY A 429 18.54 9.86 -4.88
CA GLY A 429 18.19 10.78 -5.97
C GLY A 429 16.79 11.35 -5.85
N VAL A 430 16.20 11.28 -4.64
CA VAL A 430 14.88 11.79 -4.30
C VAL A 430 14.99 13.14 -3.61
N MET A 431 13.96 13.96 -3.77
CA MET A 431 13.82 15.28 -3.17
C MET A 431 12.72 15.23 -2.11
N TRP A 432 12.77 16.16 -1.16
CA TRP A 432 11.73 16.27 -0.13
C TRP A 432 10.30 16.32 -0.70
N PHE A 433 10.09 17.01 -1.82
CA PHE A 433 8.79 17.02 -2.51
C PHE A 433 8.39 15.67 -3.12
N GLY A 434 9.36 14.87 -3.55
CA GLY A 434 9.18 13.48 -3.94
C GLY A 434 8.78 12.61 -2.76
N ASP A 435 9.44 12.78 -1.61
CA ASP A 435 9.20 11.99 -0.41
C ASP A 435 7.80 12.25 0.17
N ILE A 436 7.36 13.51 0.22
CA ILE A 436 5.99 13.83 0.69
C ILE A 436 4.92 13.40 -0.31
N ALA A 437 5.21 13.43 -1.62
CA ALA A 437 4.31 12.90 -2.64
C ALA A 437 4.17 11.38 -2.50
N PHE A 438 5.28 10.69 -2.25
CA PHE A 438 5.30 9.27 -1.91
C PHE A 438 4.48 8.99 -0.64
N CYS A 439 4.64 9.78 0.43
CA CYS A 439 3.86 9.62 1.67
C CYS A 439 2.35 9.73 1.43
N ASN A 440 1.91 10.73 0.66
CA ASN A 440 0.49 10.87 0.32
C ASN A 440 0.01 9.72 -0.56
N TRP A 441 0.80 9.32 -1.57
CA TRP A 441 0.48 8.16 -2.41
C TRP A 441 0.32 6.89 -1.58
N LEU A 442 1.28 6.62 -0.69
CA LEU A 442 1.27 5.47 0.20
C LEU A 442 0.04 5.50 1.12
N SER A 443 -0.33 6.68 1.64
CA SER A 443 -1.56 6.87 2.42
C SER A 443 -2.79 6.45 1.64
N VAL A 444 -2.92 6.90 0.39
CA VAL A 444 -4.05 6.54 -0.48
C VAL A 444 -4.08 5.05 -0.77
N GLN A 445 -2.92 4.41 -1.01
CA GLN A 445 -2.86 2.96 -1.22
C GLN A 445 -3.33 2.17 0.00
N ASN A 446 -3.13 2.72 1.19
CA ASN A 446 -3.51 2.12 2.48
C ASN A 446 -4.90 2.56 2.97
N GLY A 447 -5.68 3.32 2.19
CA GLY A 447 -6.99 3.84 2.62
C GLY A 447 -6.91 4.88 3.76
N LEU A 448 -5.75 5.51 3.94
CA LEU A 448 -5.49 6.51 4.97
C LEU A 448 -5.63 7.93 4.41
N GLN A 449 -5.75 8.91 5.30
CA GLN A 449 -5.85 10.33 4.93
C GLN A 449 -4.49 10.91 4.52
N GLU A 450 -4.41 11.59 3.39
CA GLU A 450 -3.21 12.31 2.92
C GLU A 450 -2.77 13.40 3.91
N CYS A 451 -1.56 13.28 4.48
CA CYS A 451 -1.04 14.25 5.46
C CYS A 451 -0.64 15.59 4.85
N TYR A 452 -0.09 15.59 3.63
CA TYR A 452 0.52 16.80 3.05
C TYR A 452 -0.40 17.54 2.09
N ASN A 453 -0.35 18.87 2.14
CA ASN A 453 -0.66 19.69 0.98
C ASN A 453 0.59 19.75 0.09
N LEU A 454 0.57 19.03 -1.04
CA LEU A 454 1.74 18.93 -1.92
C LEU A 454 2.12 20.25 -2.64
N GLN A 455 1.28 21.29 -2.59
CA GLN A 455 1.61 22.60 -3.17
C GLN A 455 2.42 23.48 -2.20
N THR A 456 2.07 23.45 -0.90
CA THR A 456 2.73 24.25 0.15
C THR A 456 3.80 23.47 0.90
N GLY A 457 3.70 22.14 0.92
CA GLY A 457 4.48 21.26 1.78
C GLY A 457 3.99 21.24 3.25
N ASP A 458 2.82 21.77 3.55
CA ASP A 458 2.30 21.74 4.93
C ASP A 458 1.78 20.33 5.28
N CYS A 459 2.17 19.84 6.46
CA CYS A 459 1.72 18.57 7.01
C CYS A 459 0.61 18.77 8.04
N ASP A 460 -0.53 18.12 7.86
CA ASP A 460 -1.58 18.00 8.88
C ASP A 460 -1.37 16.75 9.74
N PHE A 461 -0.67 16.94 10.86
CA PHE A 461 -0.35 15.89 11.83
C PHE A 461 -1.57 15.27 12.54
N ASN A 462 -2.79 15.79 12.34
CA ASN A 462 -3.99 15.18 12.90
C ASN A 462 -4.48 13.98 12.08
N LYS A 463 -4.05 13.89 10.82
CA LYS A 463 -4.42 12.81 9.90
C LYS A 463 -3.66 11.53 10.22
N ASN A 464 -4.25 10.41 9.82
CA ASN A 464 -3.74 9.07 10.11
C ASN A 464 -2.84 8.48 9.02
N GLY A 465 -2.58 9.22 7.93
CA GLY A 465 -1.71 8.76 6.85
C GLY A 465 -0.22 8.85 7.14
N TYR A 466 0.55 8.40 6.16
CA TYR A 466 2.00 8.44 6.14
C TYR A 466 2.50 9.87 5.95
N ARG A 467 3.64 10.11 6.58
CA ARG A 467 4.40 11.36 6.51
C ARG A 467 5.87 11.10 6.80
N LEU A 468 6.71 12.11 6.62
CA LEU A 468 8.07 12.06 7.17
C LEU A 468 8.00 12.20 8.70
N PRO A 469 8.91 11.55 9.46
CA PRO A 469 9.03 11.79 10.89
C PRO A 469 9.46 13.25 11.14
N THR A 470 9.05 13.79 12.29
CA THR A 470 9.66 15.01 12.81
C THR A 470 11.09 14.76 13.27
N GLU A 471 11.87 15.82 13.47
CA GLU A 471 13.24 15.70 14.00
C GLU A 471 13.24 14.99 15.37
N ALA A 472 12.28 15.33 16.24
CA ALA A 472 12.15 14.74 17.56
C ALA A 472 11.66 13.29 17.53
N GLU A 473 10.70 12.96 16.66
CA GLU A 473 10.27 11.57 16.45
C GLU A 473 11.43 10.72 15.97
N TRP A 474 12.23 11.22 15.01
CA TRP A 474 13.38 10.50 14.48
C TRP A 474 14.43 10.23 15.55
N GLU A 475 14.80 11.25 16.34
CA GLU A 475 15.81 11.07 17.41
C GLU A 475 15.29 10.14 18.52
N TRP A 476 14.02 10.27 18.93
CA TRP A 476 13.42 9.37 19.92
C TRP A 476 13.40 7.91 19.44
N ALA A 477 12.98 7.69 18.20
CA ALA A 477 13.00 6.39 17.55
C ALA A 477 14.43 5.84 17.47
N GLY A 478 15.41 6.67 17.08
CA GLY A 478 16.82 6.30 16.92
C GLY A 478 17.49 5.87 18.23
N ARG A 479 17.13 6.52 19.35
CA ARG A 479 17.62 6.17 20.71
C ARG A 479 17.08 4.82 21.21
N GLY A 480 16.03 4.28 20.61
CA GLY A 480 15.48 2.97 20.98
C GLY A 480 14.93 2.92 22.41
N GLY A 481 14.49 4.05 22.98
CA GLY A 481 14.03 4.12 24.37
C GLY A 481 15.14 4.16 25.44
N ASN A 482 16.41 4.23 25.04
CA ASN A 482 17.53 4.31 25.98
C ASN A 482 17.80 5.77 26.37
N THR A 483 17.36 6.16 27.57
CA THR A 483 17.62 7.48 28.18
C THR A 483 18.51 7.41 29.41
N ASN A 484 18.79 6.21 29.94
CA ASN A 484 19.66 6.02 31.10
C ASN A 484 20.46 4.70 31.00
N PRO A 485 21.72 4.74 30.51
CA PRO A 485 22.39 5.90 29.93
C PRO A 485 21.85 6.23 28.54
N TYR A 486 22.02 7.48 28.11
CA TYR A 486 21.90 7.82 26.69
C TYR A 486 22.99 7.13 25.88
N LEU A 487 22.65 6.74 24.65
CA LEU A 487 23.60 6.22 23.67
C LEU A 487 23.98 7.28 22.63
N ASN A 488 25.26 7.30 22.24
CA ASN A 488 25.75 8.21 21.20
C ASN A 488 25.33 7.73 19.78
N TYR A 489 25.22 6.42 19.61
CA TYR A 489 24.82 5.74 18.38
C TYR A 489 23.60 4.84 18.63
N ALA A 490 22.98 4.33 17.56
CA ALA A 490 21.71 3.59 17.64
C ALA A 490 21.76 2.36 18.58
N THR A 491 22.93 1.72 18.70
CA THR A 491 23.10 0.46 19.46
C THR A 491 24.24 0.50 20.50
N SER A 492 25.02 1.58 20.56
CA SER A 492 26.24 1.65 21.40
C SER A 492 26.71 3.09 21.65
N ASN A 493 27.68 3.25 22.55
CA ASN A 493 28.37 4.53 22.77
C ASN A 493 29.60 4.75 21.89
N THR A 494 30.07 3.68 21.24
CA THR A 494 31.18 3.70 20.29
C THR A 494 30.66 3.33 18.91
N ILE A 495 31.29 3.86 17.88
CA ILE A 495 30.95 3.49 16.52
C ILE A 495 31.23 2.01 16.26
N ASP A 496 30.33 1.34 15.55
CA ASP A 496 30.44 -0.08 15.22
C ASP A 496 30.04 -0.30 13.75
N ILE A 497 31.07 -0.32 12.88
CA ILE A 497 30.91 -0.52 11.44
C ILE A 497 30.42 -1.94 11.09
N THR A 498 30.42 -2.88 12.05
CA THR A 498 29.87 -4.23 11.82
C THR A 498 28.35 -4.27 11.97
N LYS A 499 27.73 -3.17 12.41
CA LYS A 499 26.30 -3.01 12.69
C LYS A 499 25.60 -1.98 11.80
N ALA A 500 26.31 -1.34 10.88
CA ALA A 500 25.73 -0.37 9.97
C ALA A 500 26.60 -0.18 8.72
N ASN A 501 25.94 0.22 7.63
CA ASN A 501 26.62 0.60 6.41
C ASN A 501 27.28 1.97 6.58
N LEU A 502 28.58 1.97 6.85
CA LEU A 502 29.39 3.16 7.10
C LEU A 502 30.66 3.08 6.23
N PRO A 503 31.36 4.20 5.98
CA PRO A 503 32.59 4.18 5.18
C PRO A 503 33.59 3.11 5.63
N ASN A 504 34.01 2.24 4.72
CA ASN A 504 34.96 1.14 4.98
C ASN A 504 34.42 0.10 5.99
N SER A 505 33.11 -0.15 5.97
CA SER A 505 32.48 -1.21 6.75
C SER A 505 32.86 -2.62 6.26
N GLY A 506 33.37 -2.74 5.04
CA GLY A 506 33.84 -4.00 4.46
C GLY A 506 32.71 -4.93 4.03
N ASP A 507 31.52 -4.39 3.82
CA ASP A 507 30.40 -5.12 3.23
C ASP A 507 30.64 -5.38 1.73
N PRO A 508 29.96 -6.37 1.13
CA PRO A 508 30.28 -6.80 -0.23
C PRO A 508 29.72 -5.88 -1.33
N TYR A 509 29.07 -4.77 -0.98
CA TYR A 509 28.62 -3.73 -1.89
C TYR A 509 29.59 -2.55 -1.99
N GLU A 510 30.63 -2.48 -1.14
CA GLU A 510 31.70 -1.48 -1.26
C GLU A 510 32.57 -1.75 -2.50
N VAL A 511 32.17 -1.21 -3.64
CA VAL A 511 32.91 -1.25 -4.91
C VAL A 511 33.14 0.16 -5.46
N THR A 512 33.76 0.28 -6.63
CA THR A 512 34.05 1.58 -7.27
C THR A 512 32.81 2.30 -7.80
N ASP A 513 31.70 1.60 -8.00
CA ASP A 513 30.49 2.10 -8.65
C ASP A 513 29.45 2.54 -7.62
N TYR A 514 29.26 3.85 -7.48
CA TYR A 514 28.29 4.42 -6.54
C TYR A 514 26.82 4.21 -6.95
N PRO A 515 25.88 4.29 -5.98
CA PRO A 515 26.08 4.33 -4.53
C PRO A 515 26.38 2.96 -3.92
N ASN A 516 27.22 2.94 -2.88
CA ASN A 516 27.54 1.75 -2.08
C ASN A 516 26.52 1.54 -0.94
N THR A 517 25.23 1.62 -1.28
CA THR A 517 24.17 1.26 -0.33
C THR A 517 24.15 -0.25 -0.12
N THR A 518 23.60 -0.70 1.01
CA THR A 518 23.23 -2.09 1.21
C THR A 518 21.70 -2.21 1.18
N PRO A 519 21.14 -3.41 0.96
CA PRO A 519 19.71 -3.63 1.13
C PRO A 519 19.24 -3.13 2.50
N VAL A 520 18.04 -2.58 2.56
CA VAL A 520 17.50 -2.09 3.84
C VAL A 520 17.46 -3.22 4.88
N GLY A 521 17.89 -2.95 6.12
CA GLY A 521 18.00 -3.97 7.18
C GLY A 521 19.07 -5.05 6.94
N PHE A 522 20.08 -4.81 6.10
CA PHE A 522 21.16 -5.78 5.81
C PHE A 522 21.97 -6.14 7.06
N TYR A 523 22.11 -5.22 8.01
CA TYR A 523 22.80 -5.41 9.28
C TYR A 523 21.90 -6.04 10.35
N ASN A 524 21.45 -7.29 10.10
CA ASN A 524 20.50 -8.00 10.96
C ASN A 524 21.05 -9.26 11.65
N GLY A 525 22.36 -9.51 11.57
CA GLY A 525 22.97 -10.68 12.22
C GLY A 525 22.89 -11.98 11.42
N SER A 526 22.04 -12.06 10.40
CA SER A 526 21.83 -13.29 9.61
C SER A 526 22.92 -13.46 8.55
N LEU A 527 23.35 -14.72 8.36
CA LEU A 527 24.20 -15.13 7.24
C LEU A 527 23.42 -14.97 5.92
N LYS A 528 24.01 -14.28 4.95
CA LYS A 528 23.43 -14.01 3.64
C LYS A 528 24.22 -14.71 2.56
N GLN A 529 23.55 -15.12 1.49
CA GLN A 529 24.16 -15.74 0.32
C GLN A 529 24.13 -14.80 -0.87
N LYS A 530 25.20 -14.81 -1.66
CA LYS A 530 25.31 -13.96 -2.86
C LYS A 530 24.17 -14.23 -3.86
N THR A 531 23.68 -15.46 -3.92
CA THR A 531 22.58 -15.86 -4.82
C THR A 531 21.29 -15.10 -4.57
N ASP A 532 21.06 -14.67 -3.32
CA ASP A 532 19.78 -14.07 -2.91
C ASP A 532 19.86 -12.53 -2.94
N TYR A 533 21.07 -11.98 -2.83
CA TYR A 533 21.33 -10.55 -2.62
C TYR A 533 22.12 -9.89 -3.76
N ASN A 534 22.69 -10.70 -4.66
CA ASN A 534 23.34 -10.29 -5.90
C ASN A 534 24.37 -9.15 -5.75
N TRP A 535 25.15 -9.15 -4.66
CA TRP A 535 26.18 -8.12 -4.44
C TRP A 535 27.36 -8.27 -5.41
N PRO A 536 28.05 -7.15 -5.73
CA PRO A 536 29.16 -7.16 -6.69
C PRO A 536 30.42 -7.86 -6.15
N GLY A 537 30.69 -7.79 -4.84
CA GLY A 537 31.88 -8.37 -4.21
C GLY A 537 32.05 -9.88 -4.44
N SER A 538 33.30 -10.38 -4.32
CA SER A 538 33.66 -11.77 -4.64
C SER A 538 33.23 -12.80 -3.59
N ALA A 539 32.85 -12.37 -2.38
CA ALA A 539 32.43 -13.27 -1.31
C ALA A 539 31.16 -14.06 -1.70
N SER A 540 31.13 -15.36 -1.42
CA SER A 540 29.96 -16.22 -1.66
C SER A 540 28.87 -16.03 -0.60
N SER A 541 29.26 -15.65 0.62
CA SER A 541 28.37 -15.36 1.74
C SER A 541 28.96 -14.24 2.60
N TYR A 542 28.09 -13.56 3.35
CA TYR A 542 28.49 -12.49 4.26
C TYR A 542 27.54 -12.45 5.47
N GLN A 543 28.08 -12.17 6.66
CA GLN A 543 27.31 -12.06 7.90
C GLN A 543 27.70 -10.79 8.64
N THR A 544 26.70 -10.01 9.04
CA THR A 544 26.82 -8.77 9.81
C THR A 544 26.59 -9.05 11.29
N SER A 545 26.89 -8.06 12.15
CA SER A 545 26.29 -8.00 13.49
C SER A 545 24.86 -7.45 13.38
N ASN A 546 24.00 -7.75 14.37
CA ASN A 546 22.68 -7.15 14.43
C ASN A 546 22.77 -5.66 14.84
N GLY A 547 22.37 -4.79 13.94
CA GLY A 547 22.32 -3.33 14.07
C GLY A 547 20.96 -2.77 14.45
N ALA A 548 19.94 -3.60 14.67
CA ALA A 548 18.66 -3.12 15.17
C ALA A 548 18.80 -2.46 16.55
N ASN A 549 18.21 -1.29 16.73
CA ASN A 549 18.05 -0.70 18.06
C ASN A 549 16.96 -1.43 18.87
N ALA A 550 16.73 -1.01 20.10
CA ALA A 550 15.78 -1.68 21.01
C ALA A 550 14.29 -1.59 20.57
N TYR A 551 13.95 -0.73 19.60
CA TYR A 551 12.63 -0.71 18.95
C TYR A 551 12.57 -1.58 17.68
N GLY A 552 13.67 -2.24 17.32
CA GLY A 552 13.76 -3.08 16.13
C GLY A 552 13.93 -2.28 14.83
N LEU A 553 14.40 -1.03 14.92
CA LEU A 553 14.70 -0.19 13.76
C LEU A 553 16.13 -0.46 13.30
N TYR A 554 16.31 -0.66 12.00
CA TYR A 554 17.60 -0.77 11.34
C TYR A 554 17.98 0.55 10.68
N ASP A 555 19.27 0.69 10.40
CA ASP A 555 19.83 1.77 9.57
C ASP A 555 19.52 3.19 10.10
N MET A 556 19.16 3.32 11.39
CA MET A 556 19.11 4.61 12.08
C MET A 556 20.49 5.29 12.20
N GLN A 557 21.54 4.59 11.76
CA GLN A 557 22.88 5.11 11.55
C GLN A 557 23.41 4.56 10.22
N GLY A 558 24.00 5.43 9.40
CA GLY A 558 24.61 5.02 8.13
C GLY A 558 23.61 4.69 7.03
N ASN A 559 24.06 3.95 6.03
CA ASN A 559 23.38 3.67 4.76
C ASN A 559 23.05 4.95 3.99
N VAL A 560 21.95 5.65 4.28
CA VAL A 560 21.62 6.95 3.66
C VAL A 560 21.25 7.98 4.72
N TRP A 561 21.49 9.25 4.43
CA TRP A 561 20.85 10.33 5.18
C TRP A 561 19.34 10.19 5.03
N GLU A 562 18.60 10.48 6.10
CA GLU A 562 17.15 10.44 6.06
C GLU A 562 16.55 11.83 6.20
N LEU A 563 15.79 12.24 5.18
CA LEU A 563 15.04 13.49 5.22
C LEU A 563 13.91 13.43 6.25
N ILE A 564 13.75 14.53 6.99
CA ILE A 564 12.69 14.70 8.00
C ILE A 564 11.69 15.77 7.56
N ASN A 565 10.56 15.84 8.26
CA ASN A 565 9.52 16.84 7.99
C ASN A 565 10.00 18.28 8.25
N ASP A 566 10.81 18.45 9.29
CA ASP A 566 11.14 19.76 9.87
C ASP A 566 11.94 20.63 8.90
N TRP A 567 11.65 21.93 8.92
CA TRP A 567 12.58 22.91 8.41
C TRP A 567 13.86 22.90 9.27
N TYR A 568 15.03 23.04 8.67
CA TYR A 568 16.26 23.15 9.44
C TYR A 568 16.39 24.55 10.06
N GLY A 569 16.82 24.59 11.32
CA GLY A 569 17.12 25.83 12.03
C GLY A 569 18.22 25.64 13.06
N GLN A 570 19.33 26.36 12.89
CA GLN A 570 20.55 26.19 13.69
C GLN A 570 20.33 26.43 15.19
N ASN A 571 19.45 27.36 15.56
CA ASN A 571 19.15 27.67 16.96
C ASN A 571 17.84 27.03 17.47
N TYR A 572 17.23 26.12 16.69
CA TYR A 572 15.87 25.63 16.98
C TYR A 572 15.76 24.93 18.33
N TYR A 573 16.80 24.22 18.78
CA TYR A 573 16.78 23.53 20.08
C TYR A 573 16.55 24.48 21.26
N SER A 574 17.00 25.74 21.16
CA SER A 574 16.73 26.75 22.20
C SER A 574 15.30 27.30 22.17
N LEU A 575 14.57 27.06 21.08
CA LEU A 575 13.22 27.57 20.81
C LEU A 575 12.17 26.43 20.74
N SER A 576 12.62 25.19 20.88
CA SER A 576 11.82 23.99 20.67
C SER A 576 10.68 23.93 21.70
N PRO A 577 9.42 23.75 21.28
CA PRO A 577 8.33 23.51 22.21
C PRO A 577 8.46 22.12 22.85
N TYR A 578 7.88 21.97 24.04
CA TYR A 578 7.89 20.69 24.75
C TYR A 578 7.08 19.60 24.04
N ASP A 579 5.82 19.88 23.67
CA ASP A 579 4.93 18.88 23.08
C ASP A 579 5.05 18.80 21.55
N ASN A 580 5.45 17.63 21.03
CA ASN A 580 5.49 17.27 19.61
C ASN A 580 6.07 18.38 18.71
N PRO A 581 7.34 18.78 18.88
CA PRO A 581 7.98 19.80 18.05
C PRO A 581 8.03 19.36 16.59
N LYS A 582 7.81 20.32 15.68
CA LYS A 582 7.68 20.10 14.22
C LYS A 582 8.68 20.94 13.41
N GLY A 583 9.68 21.49 14.09
CA GLY A 583 10.62 22.43 13.52
C GLY A 583 10.13 23.88 13.55
N PRO A 584 10.97 24.81 13.07
CA PRO A 584 10.57 26.20 12.84
C PRO A 584 9.56 26.28 11.69
N THR A 585 8.77 27.36 11.67
CA THR A 585 7.76 27.60 10.61
C THR A 585 8.38 27.86 9.23
N SER A 586 9.67 28.18 9.18
CA SER A 586 10.45 28.38 7.95
C SER A 586 11.90 27.97 8.16
N GLY A 587 12.55 27.47 7.10
CA GLY A 587 13.97 27.10 7.14
C GLY A 587 14.90 28.30 7.27
N PHE A 588 16.00 28.10 7.97
CA PHE A 588 17.09 29.06 8.03
C PHE A 588 17.73 29.20 6.66
N ILE A 589 18.04 30.44 6.28
CA ILE A 589 18.74 30.71 5.03
C ILE A 589 20.20 30.34 5.22
N MET A 590 20.64 29.35 4.45
CA MET A 590 22.02 28.89 4.46
C MET A 590 22.90 29.79 3.57
N PRO A 591 24.25 29.66 3.59
CA PRO A 591 25.15 30.59 2.90
C PRO A 591 24.95 30.72 1.38
N ASP A 592 24.23 29.79 0.75
CA ASP A 592 23.84 29.86 -0.66
C ASP A 592 22.53 30.61 -0.92
N GLY A 593 21.90 31.17 0.12
CA GLY A 593 20.69 31.96 0.05
C GLY A 593 19.39 31.16 0.06
N LYS A 594 19.41 29.86 0.39
CA LYS A 594 18.22 29.00 0.35
C LYS A 594 17.87 28.39 1.72
N PRO A 595 16.57 28.15 1.99
CA PRO A 595 16.12 27.37 3.15
C PRO A 595 16.17 25.87 2.83
N TYR A 596 16.41 25.06 3.87
CA TYR A 596 16.53 23.61 3.75
C TYR A 596 15.74 22.88 4.82
N ARG A 597 15.33 21.64 4.52
CA ARG A 597 14.76 20.71 5.49
C ARG A 597 15.88 20.06 6.29
N GLY A 598 15.56 19.48 7.43
CA GLY A 598 16.53 18.71 8.20
C GLY A 598 16.76 17.32 7.60
N MET A 599 17.88 16.71 7.98
CA MET A 599 18.16 15.28 7.78
C MET A 599 19.00 14.71 8.93
N ARG A 600 18.96 13.38 9.09
CA ARG A 600 19.55 12.65 10.23
C ARG A 600 20.21 11.33 9.81
N GLY A 601 21.08 10.78 10.65
CA GLY A 601 21.56 9.38 10.57
C GLY A 601 22.94 9.14 9.93
N GLY A 602 23.45 10.05 9.11
CA GLY A 602 24.68 9.82 8.33
C GLY A 602 24.45 8.81 7.20
N ASN A 603 25.52 8.39 6.50
CA ASN A 603 25.41 7.52 5.32
C ASN A 603 26.70 6.72 5.07
N TRP A 604 26.70 5.89 4.02
CA TRP A 604 27.82 5.03 3.59
C TRP A 604 29.07 5.79 3.08
N TYR A 605 28.94 7.06 2.66
CA TYR A 605 29.99 7.86 2.03
C TYR A 605 30.77 8.73 3.03
N ASN A 606 30.08 9.48 3.89
CA ASN A 606 30.70 10.40 4.86
C ASN A 606 30.10 10.33 6.27
N GLY A 607 29.53 9.18 6.65
CA GLY A 607 29.00 8.96 8.01
C GLY A 607 30.08 8.94 9.11
N LEU A 608 31.33 8.62 8.76
CA LEU A 608 32.47 8.54 9.70
C LEU A 608 33.40 9.74 9.64
N VAL A 609 33.92 10.03 8.46
CA VAL A 609 34.94 11.05 8.25
C VAL A 609 34.72 11.79 6.95
N THR A 610 34.93 13.11 6.94
CA THR A 610 35.08 13.90 5.71
C THR A 610 36.51 14.42 5.67
N ASN A 611 37.26 14.17 4.59
CA ASN A 611 38.65 14.61 4.45
C ASN A 611 39.58 14.23 5.62
N GLY A 612 39.33 13.08 6.27
CA GLY A 612 40.14 12.58 7.39
C GLY A 612 39.78 13.15 8.77
N VAL A 613 38.71 13.94 8.86
CA VAL A 613 38.18 14.50 10.12
C VAL A 613 36.86 13.81 10.45
N ASN A 614 36.69 13.39 11.71
CA ASN A 614 35.42 12.84 12.19
C ASN A 614 34.44 13.97 12.48
N ASP A 615 33.42 14.13 11.65
CA ASP A 615 32.39 15.17 11.76
C ASP A 615 31.15 14.69 12.54
N GLY A 616 31.14 13.42 12.97
CA GLY A 616 30.10 12.89 13.85
C GLY A 616 28.73 12.69 13.19
N HIS A 617 28.66 12.63 11.86
CA HIS A 617 27.41 12.55 11.09
C HIS A 617 26.50 11.37 11.43
N SER A 618 27.07 10.23 11.83
CA SER A 618 26.28 9.03 12.20
C SER A 618 25.85 8.97 13.66
N ARG A 619 26.11 10.02 14.47
CA ARG A 619 25.58 10.09 15.84
C ARG A 619 24.09 10.32 15.82
N ILE A 620 23.38 9.75 16.78
CA ILE A 620 21.91 9.88 16.85
C ILE A 620 21.47 11.32 17.09
N SER A 621 22.28 12.13 17.81
CA SER A 621 21.99 13.56 18.03
C SER A 621 22.34 14.44 16.84
N ASN A 622 23.09 13.94 15.85
CA ASN A 622 23.54 14.76 14.74
C ASN A 622 22.37 15.16 13.85
N ARG A 623 22.36 16.44 13.52
CA ARG A 623 21.44 17.06 12.59
C ARG A 623 22.21 17.81 11.54
N ASN A 624 21.66 17.84 10.35
CA ASN A 624 22.27 18.60 9.26
C ASN A 624 21.14 19.23 8.44
N PRO A 625 21.31 20.47 7.94
CA PRO A 625 20.48 20.92 6.84
C PRO A 625 20.69 19.98 5.66
N SER A 626 19.64 19.77 4.87
CA SER A 626 19.76 19.15 3.55
C SER A 626 20.43 20.11 2.54
N TYR A 627 21.52 20.76 2.96
CA TYR A 627 22.23 21.88 2.32
C TYR A 627 22.94 21.42 1.04
N TYR A 628 22.23 21.42 -0.09
CA TYR A 628 22.72 20.77 -1.32
C TYR A 628 22.42 21.57 -2.60
N ARG A 629 23.45 21.70 -3.45
CA ARG A 629 23.46 22.50 -4.69
C ARG A 629 23.09 21.71 -5.95
N GLY A 630 22.56 20.49 -5.81
CA GLY A 630 22.19 19.64 -6.94
C GLY A 630 23.29 18.64 -7.34
N PRO A 631 22.99 17.70 -8.26
CA PRO A 631 23.92 16.70 -8.77
C PRO A 631 25.13 17.30 -9.53
N GLN A 632 25.15 18.62 -9.77
CA GLN A 632 26.27 19.35 -10.34
C GLN A 632 27.34 19.70 -9.31
N ASP A 633 27.07 19.56 -8.00
CA ASP A 633 28.07 19.79 -6.96
C ASP A 633 28.80 18.48 -6.65
N PRO A 634 30.07 18.33 -7.07
CA PRO A 634 30.82 17.10 -6.86
C PRO A 634 31.09 16.81 -5.38
N ASN A 635 30.92 17.80 -4.49
CA ASN A 635 31.12 17.61 -3.06
C ASN A 635 29.86 17.11 -2.36
N HIS A 636 28.68 17.29 -2.97
CA HIS A 636 27.37 17.30 -2.31
C HIS A 636 26.26 16.62 -3.14
N PRO A 637 26.45 15.38 -3.62
CA PRO A 637 25.53 14.71 -4.56
C PRO A 637 24.36 13.95 -3.87
N TRP A 638 23.26 13.77 -4.60
CA TRP A 638 21.99 13.22 -4.08
C TRP A 638 21.95 11.68 -3.93
N TYR A 639 23.06 10.98 -4.19
CA TYR A 639 23.09 9.51 -4.23
C TYR A 639 23.27 8.84 -2.84
N HIS A 640 23.27 9.63 -1.76
CA HIS A 640 23.40 9.14 -0.39
C HIS A 640 22.31 9.70 0.54
N ILE A 641 21.21 10.20 -0.03
CA ILE A 641 20.06 10.75 0.70
C ILE A 641 18.82 9.96 0.28
N GLY A 642 18.12 9.44 1.28
CA GLY A 642 16.81 8.82 1.16
C GLY A 642 15.90 9.30 2.29
N PHE A 643 14.94 8.48 2.67
CA PHE A 643 14.00 8.79 3.73
C PHE A 643 13.34 7.52 4.27
N ARG A 644 12.69 7.65 5.43
CA ARG A 644 11.74 6.66 5.96
C ARG A 644 10.43 7.33 6.32
N VAL A 645 9.35 6.55 6.35
CA VAL A 645 8.01 7.05 6.66
C VAL A 645 7.62 6.80 8.11
N ALA A 646 6.76 7.67 8.62
CA ALA A 646 6.09 7.57 9.91
C ALA A 646 4.60 7.87 9.76
N ARG A 647 3.78 7.47 10.71
CA ARG A 647 2.37 7.86 10.80
C ARG A 647 1.88 7.86 12.23
N LYS A 648 0.76 8.51 12.47
CA LYS A 648 0.12 8.54 13.79
C LYS A 648 -0.27 7.13 14.23
N TYR A 649 -0.03 6.80 15.50
CA TYR A 649 -0.58 5.60 16.12
C TYR A 649 -1.98 5.94 16.68
N ASP A 650 -3.01 5.30 16.16
CA ASP A 650 -4.42 5.54 16.55
C ASP A 650 -4.89 4.60 17.67
N GLY A 651 -3.98 3.82 18.27
CA GLY A 651 -4.31 2.84 19.29
C GLY A 651 -4.79 1.49 18.73
N SER A 652 -4.91 1.33 17.40
CA SER A 652 -5.05 0.02 16.79
C SER A 652 -3.72 -0.72 16.90
N THR A 653 -3.68 -1.81 17.67
CA THR A 653 -2.47 -2.62 17.79
C THR A 653 -2.13 -3.19 16.42
N THR A 654 -1.06 -2.71 15.79
CA THR A 654 -0.45 -3.36 14.63
C THR A 654 0.25 -4.64 15.09
N GLY A 655 -0.54 -5.69 15.25
CA GLY A 655 -0.12 -7.07 15.19
C GLY A 655 -1.21 -7.76 14.40
N ILE A 656 -0.86 -8.42 13.30
CA ILE A 656 -1.69 -9.29 12.45
C ILE A 656 -3.19 -9.01 12.64
N ASN A 657 -3.77 -8.20 11.75
CA ASN A 657 -5.22 -8.11 11.67
C ASN A 657 -5.75 -9.51 11.33
N ASP A 658 -6.20 -10.25 12.33
CA ASP A 658 -7.36 -11.11 12.15
C ASP A 658 -8.52 -10.17 11.82
N ILE A 659 -8.86 -10.12 10.53
CA ILE A 659 -10.02 -9.40 10.05
C ILE A 659 -11.25 -10.08 10.62
N HIS A 660 -11.73 -9.60 11.77
CA HIS A 660 -13.12 -9.73 12.14
C HIS A 660 -13.71 -8.34 12.30
N GLY A 661 -14.60 -8.03 11.36
CA GLY A 661 -15.25 -6.74 11.24
C GLY A 661 -16.17 -6.40 12.42
N ASN A 662 -16.62 -5.15 12.34
CA ASN A 662 -17.65 -4.48 13.14
C ASN A 662 -17.28 -3.98 14.53
N THR A 663 -17.40 -2.65 14.62
CA THR A 663 -17.81 -1.88 15.80
C THR A 663 -18.99 -2.53 16.55
N SER A 664 -18.65 -3.35 17.55
CA SER A 664 -19.26 -3.44 18.88
C SER A 664 -18.81 -4.76 19.53
N SER A 665 -17.52 -4.90 19.81
CA SER A 665 -17.03 -6.08 20.51
C SER A 665 -17.69 -6.14 21.91
N GLU A 666 -18.43 -7.21 22.18
CA GLU A 666 -19.13 -7.42 23.45
C GLU A 666 -18.17 -7.54 24.65
N ILE A 667 -16.88 -7.70 24.35
CA ILE A 667 -15.75 -7.61 25.26
C ILE A 667 -14.87 -6.42 24.82
N GLN A 668 -14.57 -5.52 25.75
CA GLN A 668 -13.69 -4.37 25.56
C GLN A 668 -12.53 -4.43 26.56
N ASP A 669 -11.51 -3.59 26.35
CA ASP A 669 -10.42 -3.37 27.32
C ASP A 669 -9.72 -4.67 27.78
N PHE A 670 -9.60 -5.68 26.89
CA PHE A 670 -8.86 -6.89 27.21
C PHE A 670 -7.36 -6.57 27.29
N LEU A 671 -6.85 -6.29 28.49
CA LEU A 671 -5.51 -5.76 28.74
C LEU A 671 -4.73 -6.70 29.65
N ILE A 672 -3.43 -6.78 29.43
CA ILE A 672 -2.50 -7.55 30.26
C ILE A 672 -1.36 -6.62 30.67
N TYR A 673 -1.14 -6.45 31.97
CA TYR A 673 -0.10 -5.58 32.48
C TYR A 673 0.48 -6.10 33.82
N PRO A 674 1.81 -6.07 34.02
CA PRO A 674 2.84 -5.74 33.03
C PRO A 674 3.03 -6.85 31.98
N ASN A 675 3.49 -6.48 30.78
CA ASN A 675 3.92 -7.42 29.74
C ASN A 675 5.10 -6.78 28.97
N PRO A 676 6.35 -7.27 29.11
CA PRO A 676 6.75 -8.50 29.80
C PRO A 676 6.46 -8.52 31.31
N VAL A 677 6.13 -9.69 31.84
CA VAL A 677 5.85 -9.93 33.28
C VAL A 677 7.06 -10.55 33.96
N ASN A 678 7.39 -10.12 35.18
CA ASN A 678 8.41 -10.75 36.01
C ASN A 678 7.83 -11.81 36.96
N SER A 679 6.77 -11.49 37.70
CA SER A 679 6.23 -12.37 38.75
C SER A 679 4.71 -12.47 38.80
N CYS A 680 3.98 -11.41 38.47
CA CYS A 680 2.52 -11.39 38.44
C CYS A 680 2.01 -10.45 37.34
N ALA A 681 1.01 -10.89 36.58
CA ALA A 681 0.36 -10.09 35.56
C ALA A 681 -1.12 -9.90 35.90
N SER A 682 -1.58 -8.67 35.76
CA SER A 682 -3.00 -8.34 35.82
C SER A 682 -3.63 -8.50 34.45
N ILE A 683 -4.74 -9.22 34.40
CA ILE A 683 -5.57 -9.41 33.21
C ILE A 683 -6.88 -8.69 33.44
N GLN A 684 -7.21 -7.72 32.60
CA GLN A 684 -8.44 -6.94 32.70
C GLN A 684 -9.26 -7.13 31.44
N PHE A 685 -10.59 -7.13 31.55
CA PHE A 685 -11.51 -7.02 30.41
C PHE A 685 -12.86 -6.49 30.88
N LYS A 686 -13.61 -5.87 29.98
CA LYS A 686 -14.96 -5.33 30.23
C LYS A 686 -15.98 -6.13 29.43
N LEU A 687 -17.00 -6.67 30.10
CA LEU A 687 -18.16 -7.30 29.46
C LEU A 687 -19.28 -6.27 29.29
N LEU A 688 -19.83 -6.18 28.07
CA LEU A 688 -20.98 -5.31 27.79
C LEU A 688 -22.32 -5.96 28.15
N ASN A 689 -22.38 -7.30 28.23
CA ASN A 689 -23.58 -8.08 28.57
C ASN A 689 -23.21 -9.31 29.42
N SER A 690 -24.19 -9.88 30.14
CA SER A 690 -24.02 -11.09 30.96
C SER A 690 -23.68 -12.32 30.11
N LYS A 691 -22.55 -13.00 30.39
CA LYS A 691 -22.03 -14.14 29.60
C LYS A 691 -21.27 -15.16 30.46
N ASN A 692 -21.25 -16.41 29.98
CA ASN A 692 -20.31 -17.42 30.48
C ASN A 692 -18.93 -17.14 29.87
N ILE A 693 -17.91 -17.06 30.71
CA ILE A 693 -16.53 -16.83 30.27
C ILE A 693 -15.62 -17.93 30.81
N SER A 694 -14.59 -18.28 30.03
CA SER A 694 -13.42 -19.01 30.51
C SER A 694 -12.15 -18.24 30.21
N LEU A 695 -11.26 -18.13 31.20
CA LEU A 695 -9.97 -17.44 31.11
C LEU A 695 -8.85 -18.44 31.37
N ASN A 696 -8.13 -18.81 30.32
CA ASN A 696 -7.15 -19.88 30.30
C ASN A 696 -5.76 -19.35 29.91
N ILE A 697 -4.71 -19.93 30.49
CA ILE A 697 -3.31 -19.63 30.16
C ILE A 697 -2.68 -20.87 29.53
N TYR A 698 -2.02 -20.71 28.39
CA TYR A 698 -1.33 -21.77 27.65
C TYR A 698 0.16 -21.46 27.52
N ASN A 699 1.00 -22.49 27.41
CA ASN A 699 2.41 -22.33 27.06
C ASN A 699 2.60 -22.23 25.53
N SER A 700 3.84 -22.02 25.10
CA SER A 700 4.22 -21.93 23.68
C SER A 700 3.97 -23.20 22.86
N TYR A 701 3.73 -24.35 23.51
CA TYR A 701 3.36 -25.61 22.86
C TYR A 701 1.85 -25.82 22.77
N GLY A 702 1.05 -24.82 23.17
CA GLY A 702 -0.42 -24.89 23.17
C GLY A 702 -1.01 -25.72 24.31
N GLN A 703 -0.20 -26.09 25.32
CA GLN A 703 -0.68 -26.85 26.47
C GLN A 703 -1.28 -25.91 27.51
N LEU A 704 -2.45 -26.25 28.06
CA LEU A 704 -3.10 -25.50 29.12
C LEU A 704 -2.26 -25.57 30.41
N ILE A 705 -1.85 -24.42 30.92
CA ILE A 705 -1.04 -24.25 32.12
C ILE A 705 -1.91 -23.97 33.35
N THR A 706 -2.91 -23.09 33.22
CA THR A 706 -3.85 -22.80 34.30
C THR A 706 -5.15 -22.20 33.78
N ASN A 707 -6.25 -22.46 34.48
CA ASN A 707 -7.53 -21.77 34.31
C ASN A 707 -7.69 -20.76 35.44
N LEU A 708 -7.90 -19.49 35.09
CA LEU A 708 -8.08 -18.39 36.03
C LEU A 708 -9.55 -18.09 36.32
N ALA A 709 -10.44 -18.45 35.39
CA ALA A 709 -11.88 -18.31 35.55
C ALA A 709 -12.62 -19.27 34.61
N ASP A 710 -13.74 -19.82 35.08
CA ASP A 710 -14.75 -20.49 34.28
C ASP A 710 -16.11 -20.26 34.95
N VAL A 711 -16.77 -19.15 34.62
CA VAL A 711 -17.90 -18.63 35.40
C VAL A 711 -18.81 -17.75 34.55
N LYS A 712 -20.08 -17.63 34.96
CA LYS A 712 -21.00 -16.62 34.41
C LYS A 712 -20.77 -15.26 35.08
N LEU A 713 -20.49 -14.24 34.28
CA LEU A 713 -20.29 -12.87 34.73
C LEU A 713 -21.37 -11.96 34.13
N GLU A 714 -21.79 -10.96 34.90
CA GLU A 714 -22.70 -9.89 34.44
C GLU A 714 -21.95 -8.84 33.60
N SER A 715 -22.64 -7.82 33.08
CA SER A 715 -21.96 -6.70 32.42
C SER A 715 -21.12 -5.90 33.44
N GLY A 716 -19.84 -5.65 33.15
CA GLY A 716 -18.95 -4.96 34.07
C GLY A 716 -17.47 -5.10 33.71
N LEU A 717 -16.62 -4.38 34.45
CA LEU A 717 -15.16 -4.49 34.35
C LEU A 717 -14.66 -5.58 35.30
N TYR A 718 -13.85 -6.49 34.79
CA TYR A 718 -13.28 -7.62 35.53
C TYR A 718 -11.77 -7.60 35.49
N LYS A 719 -11.15 -7.99 36.61
CA LYS A 719 -9.70 -8.02 36.77
C LYS A 719 -9.29 -9.32 37.46
N TYR A 720 -8.45 -10.10 36.80
CA TYR A 720 -7.85 -11.34 37.30
C TYR A 720 -6.34 -11.16 37.47
N GLN A 721 -5.73 -11.92 38.38
CA GLN A 721 -4.28 -11.94 38.57
C GLN A 721 -3.74 -13.29 38.15
N TRP A 722 -2.70 -13.28 37.33
CA TRP A 722 -1.92 -14.47 37.00
C TRP A 722 -0.57 -14.42 37.70
N ASN A 723 -0.36 -15.35 38.64
CA ASN A 723 0.91 -15.51 39.34
C ASN A 723 1.93 -16.22 38.45
N ALA A 724 2.51 -15.48 37.51
CA ALA A 724 3.41 -15.99 36.49
C ALA A 724 4.77 -16.49 37.05
N GLY A 725 5.21 -15.98 38.20
CA GLY A 725 6.55 -16.21 38.75
C GLY A 725 6.89 -17.68 39.10
N ILE A 726 5.90 -18.56 39.17
CA ILE A 726 6.11 -20.01 39.38
C ILE A 726 6.41 -20.76 38.08
N TYR A 727 6.20 -20.15 36.92
CA TYR A 727 6.40 -20.79 35.61
C TYR A 727 7.79 -20.45 35.02
N PRO A 728 8.33 -21.25 34.09
CA PRO A 728 9.60 -20.96 33.41
C PRO A 728 9.57 -19.69 32.55
N ASN A 729 10.71 -19.03 32.35
CA ASN A 729 10.83 -17.93 31.39
C ASN A 729 10.38 -18.41 30.00
N GLY A 730 9.63 -17.58 29.28
CA GLY A 730 9.10 -17.97 27.98
C GLY A 730 7.84 -17.22 27.57
N ILE A 731 7.27 -17.66 26.45
CA ILE A 731 6.05 -17.09 25.88
C ILE A 731 4.85 -17.92 26.35
N TYR A 732 3.82 -17.22 26.82
CA TYR A 732 2.54 -17.78 27.19
C TYR A 732 1.42 -17.07 26.45
N PHE A 733 0.26 -17.72 26.36
CA PHE A 733 -0.92 -17.19 25.70
C PHE A 733 -2.10 -17.19 26.65
N ILE A 734 -2.74 -16.04 26.79
CA ILE A 734 -3.96 -15.87 27.59
C ILE A 734 -5.14 -15.92 26.64
N LYS A 735 -6.01 -16.90 26.82
CA LYS A 735 -7.23 -17.10 26.04
C LYS A 735 -8.45 -16.79 26.91
N LEU A 736 -9.23 -15.80 26.51
CA LEU A 736 -10.53 -15.49 27.07
C LEU A 736 -11.60 -15.97 26.09
N SER A 737 -12.35 -17.01 26.44
CA SER A 737 -13.49 -17.48 25.65
C SER A 737 -14.79 -16.99 26.28
N ALA A 738 -15.72 -16.50 25.47
CA ALA A 738 -17.07 -16.14 25.88
C ALA A 738 -18.08 -16.65 24.84
N ASN A 739 -18.80 -17.72 25.17
CA ASN A 739 -19.61 -18.50 24.22
C ASN A 739 -18.79 -18.92 22.98
N ASN A 740 -19.14 -18.42 21.78
CA ASN A 740 -18.49 -18.75 20.50
C ASN A 740 -17.34 -17.80 20.12
N MET A 741 -16.99 -16.84 20.99
CA MET A 741 -15.90 -15.89 20.74
C MET A 741 -14.69 -16.25 21.58
N GLU A 742 -13.50 -16.10 20.99
CA GLU A 742 -12.22 -16.35 21.66
C GLU A 742 -11.28 -15.18 21.43
N PHE A 743 -10.67 -14.69 22.49
CA PHE A 743 -9.67 -13.62 22.45
C PHE A 743 -8.37 -14.15 23.00
N ILE A 744 -7.29 -14.07 22.22
CA ILE A 744 -5.97 -14.56 22.62
C ILE A 744 -4.99 -13.39 22.69
N LYS A 745 -4.23 -13.30 23.78
CA LYS A 745 -3.12 -12.36 23.91
C LYS A 745 -1.84 -13.04 24.35
N LYS A 746 -0.72 -12.66 23.73
CA LYS A 746 0.63 -13.10 24.09
C LYS A 746 1.11 -12.38 25.34
N ILE A 747 1.71 -13.11 26.27
CA ILE A 747 2.44 -12.57 27.43
C ILE A 747 3.84 -13.19 27.51
N VAL A 748 4.85 -12.36 27.77
CA VAL A 748 6.25 -12.79 27.89
C VAL A 748 6.65 -12.78 29.36
N LEU A 749 7.05 -13.93 29.91
CA LEU A 749 7.56 -14.05 31.27
C LEU A 749 9.09 -14.00 31.27
N ILE A 750 9.65 -13.01 31.96
CA ILE A 750 11.09 -12.78 32.11
C ILE A 750 11.38 -12.48 33.59
N LYS A 751 11.98 -13.45 34.28
CA LYS A 751 12.42 -13.31 35.69
C LYS A 751 13.67 -12.48 35.84
#